data_AF-A0A562HFF7-F1
#
_entry.id   AF-A0A562HFF7-F1
#
_cell.length_a   1.000
_cell.length_b   1.000
_cell.length_c   1.000
_cell.angle_alpha   90.00
_cell.angle_beta   90.00
_cell.angle_gamma   90.00
#
_symmetry.space_group_name_H-M   'P 1'
#
loop_
_entity.id
_entity.type
_entity.pdbx_description
1 polymer ?
#
loop_
_entity_poly.entity_id
_entity_poly.type
_entity_poly.pdbx_seq_one_letter_code
_entity_poly.pdbx_strand_id
1 'polypeptide(L)'
;MSQTYCNVCTADCPASCRLLTEVADGRIINIKGDPRDPYTRGKICAKGYALKELVYSPDRVLYPLKQQRKGSGNWQRISWEQAFLEIGNKLVGIAQDYGSLLPVSMNKFLGTTGLLSQSVEGFFSSLGPITALMGNPCVSAGTDAFILNYGALKKPLPEDMKNSRLILIWGANPAWTAIHQMRYIFEAQDQGAIVVVIDPIFTSTAARSDIYYRIRPGADGDLALGLAKILVEQNLIDHEFLNNFTFGWPEYRDYLETVDLSQVSSSTGIPLAELYELARLYGTTKPATIRLGPGIQRGPSGGQNARIIDCLAALTGNIGISGGNVHYTSYEQLLHTGKYGQLRLPYGARQRLSEHKIDNRILGTDWYTHLDTLDPPLKFLWIAGRNPVAQDPDSAQIIQALKTIDTVVVAEQTLSATAQMADYVLPVSSPFEFEDVVISFWHYGAAINQQAIPPLGESKSDFAIMHGLASMLHQLKPGLSSFPLHGDARTWLTQEFTSLNDFLGITDYRELAHHPARVNLPAVPWQDRQFPTASGLYEFYSFTAAFHQTPPLPIPVDQPVSSHSYPLRLMVSRSPITLNSQFYSIDLLRRLENLPLLLIHPDTGRQKNLAEGDLAKVYNEMGELELPVSFSLSLPPDIVLTYMGTEDIHNTLINTLLSFESTDLGKIFSGSPGIAYNNCFVNLVKMG
;
A
#
# COMPACT_ATOMS: atom_id res chain seq x y z
N MET A 1 -2.15 22.99 -33.43
CA MET A 1 -3.35 22.13 -33.26
C MET A 1 -3.08 21.25 -32.05
N SER A 2 -4.06 21.06 -31.16
CA SER A 2 -3.90 20.17 -30.00
C SER A 2 -4.33 18.74 -30.35
N GLN A 3 -3.64 17.75 -29.81
CA GLN A 3 -3.98 16.34 -29.90
C GLN A 3 -4.36 15.80 -28.51
N THR A 4 -5.33 14.88 -28.46
CA THR A 4 -5.77 14.25 -27.21
C THR A 4 -5.29 12.81 -27.14
N TYR A 5 -4.73 12.43 -26.00
CA TYR A 5 -4.22 11.09 -25.71
C TYR A 5 -5.00 10.45 -24.56
N CYS A 6 -5.09 9.12 -24.59
CA CYS A 6 -5.61 8.32 -23.49
C CYS A 6 -4.47 7.95 -22.55
N ASN A 7 -4.51 8.42 -21.31
CA ASN A 7 -3.52 8.13 -20.27
C ASN A 7 -4.17 7.46 -19.07
N VAL A 8 -3.35 6.97 -18.14
CA VAL A 8 -3.81 6.43 -16.86
C VAL A 8 -2.97 7.03 -15.74
N CYS A 9 -3.61 7.40 -14.63
CA CYS A 9 -2.88 7.76 -13.43
C CYS A 9 -2.21 6.51 -12.83
N THR A 10 -0.88 6.50 -12.78
CA THR A 10 -0.09 5.35 -12.31
C THR A 10 0.25 5.37 -10.82
N ALA A 11 -0.21 6.39 -10.08
CA ALA A 11 0.08 6.52 -8.66
C ALA A 11 -0.48 5.34 -7.84
N ASP A 12 0.10 5.07 -6.67
CA ASP A 12 -0.29 4.00 -5.74
C ASP A 12 -1.70 4.19 -5.13
N CYS A 13 -2.74 4.01 -5.95
CA CYS A 13 -4.12 4.26 -5.59
C CYS A 13 -5.04 3.20 -6.23
N PRO A 14 -6.11 2.78 -5.54
CA PRO A 14 -7.07 1.81 -6.08
C PRO A 14 -7.72 2.25 -7.40
N ALA A 15 -7.78 3.55 -7.69
CA ALA A 15 -8.58 4.07 -8.78
C ALA A 15 -8.01 3.82 -10.19
N SER A 16 -6.68 3.94 -10.37
CA SER A 16 -6.02 3.93 -11.69
C SER A 16 -6.82 4.72 -12.75
N CYS A 17 -7.17 5.98 -12.44
CA CYS A 17 -8.12 6.76 -13.24
C CYS A 17 -7.67 6.88 -14.70
N ARG A 18 -8.58 6.61 -15.66
CA ARG A 18 -8.32 6.94 -17.07
C ARG A 18 -8.42 8.46 -17.26
N LEU A 19 -7.50 8.98 -18.07
CA LEU A 19 -7.31 10.39 -18.32
C LEU A 19 -7.38 10.68 -19.81
N LEU A 20 -7.87 11.88 -20.15
CA LEU A 20 -7.73 12.50 -21.45
C LEU A 20 -6.74 13.66 -21.30
N THR A 21 -5.60 13.53 -21.97
CA THR A 21 -4.50 14.51 -21.92
C THR A 21 -4.47 15.28 -23.23
N GLU A 22 -4.66 16.58 -23.17
CA GLU A 22 -4.58 17.47 -24.33
C GLU A 22 -3.15 18.04 -24.42
N VAL A 23 -2.54 17.88 -25.59
CA VAL A 23 -1.16 18.27 -25.89
C VAL A 23 -1.14 19.25 -27.05
N ALA A 24 -0.42 20.35 -26.91
CA ALA A 24 -0.13 21.30 -27.98
C ALA A 24 1.36 21.61 -27.97
N ASP A 25 1.98 21.67 -29.15
CA ASP A 25 3.40 21.98 -29.33
C ASP A 25 4.34 21.12 -28.45
N GLY A 26 4.00 19.82 -28.35
CA GLY A 26 4.76 18.84 -27.57
C GLY A 26 4.65 18.99 -26.04
N ARG A 27 3.71 19.82 -25.55
CA ARG A 27 3.49 20.05 -24.12
C ARG A 27 2.04 19.77 -23.71
N ILE A 28 1.87 19.20 -22.52
CA ILE A 28 0.56 18.99 -21.90
C ILE A 28 -0.02 20.35 -21.54
N ILE A 29 -1.17 20.69 -22.12
CA ILE A 29 -1.89 21.92 -21.80
C ILE A 29 -3.00 21.67 -20.78
N ASN A 30 -3.61 20.48 -20.79
CA ASN A 30 -4.75 20.13 -19.94
C ASN A 30 -4.84 18.62 -19.68
N ILE A 31 -5.32 18.24 -18.49
CA ILE A 31 -5.58 16.86 -18.09
C ILE A 31 -6.99 16.80 -17.46
N LYS A 32 -7.83 15.91 -17.96
CA LYS A 32 -9.17 15.64 -17.40
C LYS A 32 -9.41 14.15 -17.29
N GLY A 33 -10.37 13.73 -16.46
CA GLY A 33 -10.78 12.33 -16.42
C GLY A 33 -11.49 11.91 -17.71
N ASP A 34 -11.33 10.65 -18.11
CA ASP A 34 -12.05 10.07 -19.25
C ASP A 34 -13.48 9.68 -18.82
N PRO A 35 -14.54 10.30 -19.37
CA PRO A 35 -15.93 9.96 -19.03
C PRO A 35 -16.32 8.53 -19.42
N ARG A 36 -15.55 7.87 -20.31
CA ARG A 36 -15.77 6.47 -20.71
C ARG A 36 -15.29 5.46 -19.67
N ASP A 37 -14.52 5.89 -18.67
CA ASP A 37 -14.11 5.03 -17.57
C ASP A 37 -15.34 4.59 -16.76
N PRO A 38 -15.65 3.28 -16.66
CA PRO A 38 -16.85 2.80 -16.00
C PRO A 38 -16.85 3.07 -14.48
N TYR A 39 -15.66 3.12 -13.87
CA TYR A 39 -15.49 3.30 -12.43
C TYR A 39 -15.44 4.79 -12.06
N THR A 40 -14.60 5.58 -12.75
CA THR A 40 -14.39 6.99 -12.40
C THR A 40 -15.35 7.95 -13.09
N ARG A 41 -15.91 7.56 -14.25
CA ARG A 41 -16.80 8.36 -15.11
C ARG A 41 -16.33 9.80 -15.31
N GLY A 42 -15.03 9.97 -15.51
CA GLY A 42 -14.40 11.27 -15.78
C GLY A 42 -14.10 12.14 -14.57
N LYS A 43 -14.40 11.68 -13.34
CA LYS A 43 -13.97 12.37 -12.11
C LYS A 43 -12.56 11.94 -11.73
N ILE A 44 -11.76 12.86 -11.21
CA ILE A 44 -10.42 12.61 -10.64
C ILE A 44 -10.23 13.40 -9.34
N CYS A 45 -9.26 13.01 -8.53
CA CYS A 45 -8.93 13.68 -7.26
C CYS A 45 -8.05 14.93 -7.48
N ALA A 46 -7.82 15.71 -6.42
CA ALA A 46 -6.94 16.89 -6.46
C ALA A 46 -5.53 16.56 -7.01
N LYS A 47 -4.96 15.42 -6.63
CA LYS A 47 -3.68 14.91 -7.15
C LYS A 47 -3.72 14.67 -8.66
N GLY A 48 -4.84 14.14 -9.17
CA GLY A 48 -5.03 13.89 -10.59
C GLY A 48 -5.01 15.18 -11.41
N TYR A 49 -5.63 16.25 -10.89
CA TYR A 49 -5.56 17.57 -11.52
C TYR A 49 -4.16 18.18 -11.46
N ALA A 50 -3.37 17.83 -10.44
CA ALA A 50 -2.00 18.31 -10.24
C ALA A 50 -0.92 17.52 -11.01
N LEU A 51 -1.29 16.53 -11.83
CA LEU A 51 -0.32 15.69 -12.55
C LEU A 51 0.54 16.49 -13.53
N LYS A 52 -0.01 17.56 -14.13
CA LYS A 52 0.74 18.43 -15.05
C LYS A 52 1.86 19.17 -14.30
N GLU A 53 1.56 19.66 -13.10
CA GLU A 53 2.51 20.33 -12.21
C GLU A 53 3.62 19.38 -11.77
N LEU A 54 3.31 18.09 -11.57
CA LEU A 54 4.33 17.07 -11.30
C LEU A 54 5.25 16.85 -12.50
N VAL A 55 4.70 16.76 -13.72
CA VAL A 55 5.48 16.54 -14.96
C VAL A 55 6.46 17.69 -15.21
N TYR A 56 6.01 18.92 -15.02
CA TYR A 56 6.80 20.13 -15.26
C TYR A 56 7.36 20.77 -13.98
N SER A 57 7.45 19.99 -12.89
CA SER A 57 7.99 20.49 -11.63
C SER A 57 9.44 20.97 -11.84
N PRO A 58 9.83 22.10 -11.24
CA PRO A 58 11.23 22.53 -11.23
C PRO A 58 12.16 21.52 -10.55
N ASP A 59 11.63 20.66 -9.69
CA ASP A 59 12.38 19.63 -8.96
C ASP A 59 12.60 18.36 -9.77
N ARG A 60 12.16 18.33 -11.05
CA ARG A 60 12.27 17.15 -11.90
C ARG A 60 13.73 16.85 -12.22
N VAL A 61 14.16 15.63 -11.93
CA VAL A 61 15.45 15.08 -12.37
C VAL A 61 15.32 14.72 -13.85
N LEU A 62 16.13 15.39 -14.68
CA LEU A 62 16.08 15.26 -16.15
C LEU A 62 17.28 14.53 -16.73
N TYR A 63 18.32 14.26 -15.94
CA TYR A 63 19.58 13.67 -16.40
C TYR A 63 20.10 12.68 -15.36
N PRO A 64 20.84 11.62 -15.75
CA PRO A 64 21.55 10.78 -14.80
C PRO A 64 22.49 11.61 -13.93
N LEU A 65 22.39 11.45 -12.62
CA LEU A 65 23.21 12.14 -11.63
C LEU A 65 24.05 11.12 -10.88
N LYS A 66 25.31 11.47 -10.63
CA LYS A 66 26.21 10.77 -9.72
C LYS A 66 26.57 11.70 -8.57
N GLN A 67 26.46 11.21 -7.35
CA GLN A 67 26.92 11.96 -6.19
C GLN A 67 28.43 11.74 -6.01
N GLN A 68 29.18 12.82 -5.77
CA GLN A 68 30.63 12.71 -5.53
C GLN A 68 30.93 11.96 -4.22
N ARG A 69 30.08 12.18 -3.21
CA ARG A 69 30.07 11.44 -1.95
C ARG A 69 28.64 11.21 -1.52
N LYS A 70 28.28 9.95 -1.23
CA LYS A 70 26.95 9.57 -0.70
C LYS A 70 26.51 10.46 0.47
N GLY A 71 25.26 10.93 0.42
CA GLY A 71 24.64 11.85 1.37
C GLY A 71 25.18 13.28 1.35
N SER A 72 26.02 13.69 0.39
CA SER A 72 26.58 15.06 0.37
C SER A 72 25.72 16.09 -0.35
N GLY A 73 24.78 15.67 -1.21
CA GLY A 73 24.04 16.56 -2.11
C GLY A 73 24.87 17.13 -3.28
N ASN A 74 26.16 16.79 -3.38
CA ASN A 74 27.02 17.26 -4.47
C ASN A 74 26.87 16.37 -5.70
N TRP A 75 25.93 16.74 -6.56
CA TRP A 75 25.57 16.01 -7.76
C TRP A 75 26.37 16.46 -8.99
N GLN A 76 26.86 15.48 -9.74
CA GLN A 76 27.44 15.65 -11.06
C GLN A 76 26.55 14.95 -12.10
N ARG A 77 26.17 15.67 -13.15
CA ARG A 77 25.53 15.05 -14.32
C ARG A 77 26.51 14.12 -15.02
N ILE A 78 26.06 12.91 -15.33
CA ILE A 78 26.79 11.93 -16.13
C ILE A 78 25.95 11.51 -17.34
N SER A 79 26.57 10.90 -18.35
CA SER A 79 25.83 10.33 -19.47
C SER A 79 25.18 8.99 -19.07
N TRP A 80 24.15 8.57 -19.81
CA TRP A 80 23.59 7.22 -19.66
C TRP A 80 24.60 6.11 -19.94
N GLU A 81 25.48 6.30 -20.92
CA GLU A 81 26.55 5.33 -21.22
C GLU A 81 27.49 5.15 -20.02
N GLN A 82 27.92 6.26 -19.41
CA GLN A 82 28.73 6.23 -18.20
C GLN A 82 27.98 5.59 -17.03
N ALA A 83 26.71 5.95 -16.82
CA ALA A 83 25.89 5.37 -15.75
C ALA A 83 25.76 3.85 -15.89
N PHE A 84 25.41 3.35 -17.07
CA PHE A 84 25.29 1.92 -17.33
C PHE A 84 26.63 1.20 -17.18
N LEU A 85 27.72 1.77 -17.70
CA LEU A 85 29.05 1.19 -17.59
C LEU A 85 29.51 1.09 -16.13
N GLU A 86 29.38 2.17 -15.35
CA GLU A 86 29.78 2.19 -13.95
C GLU A 86 28.94 1.22 -13.10
N ILE A 87 27.61 1.26 -13.23
CA ILE A 87 26.70 0.35 -12.51
C ILE A 87 26.92 -1.11 -12.95
N GLY A 88 27.06 -1.36 -14.25
CA GLY A 88 27.32 -2.69 -14.79
C GLY A 88 28.63 -3.28 -14.28
N ASN A 89 29.71 -2.48 -14.22
CA ASN A 89 30.98 -2.91 -13.65
C ASN A 89 30.85 -3.25 -12.15
N LYS A 90 30.02 -2.53 -11.37
CA LYS A 90 29.77 -2.88 -9.96
C LYS A 90 29.14 -4.26 -9.82
N LEU A 91 28.12 -4.56 -10.62
CA LEU A 91 27.46 -5.88 -10.59
C LEU A 91 28.41 -7.00 -11.04
N VAL A 92 29.22 -6.77 -12.08
CA VAL A 92 30.23 -7.73 -12.54
C VAL A 92 31.32 -7.96 -11.50
N GLY A 93 31.82 -6.89 -10.88
CA GLY A 93 32.82 -6.95 -9.81
C GLY A 93 32.30 -7.73 -8.61
N ILE A 94 31.08 -7.44 -8.13
CA ILE A 94 30.44 -8.22 -7.06
C ILE A 94 30.38 -9.71 -7.41
N ALA A 95 29.93 -10.05 -8.62
CA ALA A 95 29.86 -11.43 -9.07
C ALA A 95 31.23 -12.12 -9.13
N GLN A 96 32.32 -11.38 -9.39
CA GLN A 96 33.69 -11.90 -9.42
C GLN A 96 34.25 -12.06 -8.00
N ASP A 97 34.11 -11.03 -7.16
CA ASP A 97 34.69 -10.98 -5.83
C ASP A 97 34.05 -11.98 -4.86
N TYR A 98 32.73 -12.20 -4.98
CA TYR A 98 31.96 -13.06 -4.08
C TYR A 98 31.55 -14.40 -4.71
N GLY A 99 31.83 -14.63 -5.99
CA GLY A 99 31.35 -15.80 -6.73
C GLY A 99 29.82 -15.93 -6.79
N SER A 100 29.08 -14.88 -6.40
CA SER A 100 27.61 -14.84 -6.33
C SER A 100 27.11 -13.39 -6.40
N LEU A 101 25.80 -13.20 -6.60
CA LEU A 101 25.15 -11.89 -6.52
C LEU A 101 24.34 -11.73 -5.23
N LEU A 102 24.56 -12.57 -4.21
CA LEU A 102 23.92 -12.39 -2.89
C LEU A 102 24.14 -10.98 -2.30
N PRO A 103 25.28 -10.30 -2.52
CA PRO A 103 25.44 -8.90 -2.11
C PRO A 103 24.59 -7.87 -2.88
N VAL A 104 23.75 -8.27 -3.83
CA VAL A 104 22.87 -7.40 -4.61
C VAL A 104 21.44 -7.52 -4.10
N SER A 105 20.73 -6.40 -3.98
CA SER A 105 19.31 -6.37 -3.67
C SER A 105 18.56 -5.29 -4.45
N MET A 106 17.24 -5.47 -4.54
CA MET A 106 16.29 -4.57 -5.18
C MET A 106 15.13 -4.29 -4.22
N ASN A 107 14.83 -3.02 -4.03
CA ASN A 107 13.73 -2.52 -3.21
C ASN A 107 12.74 -1.73 -4.09
N LYS A 108 11.73 -2.42 -4.63
CA LYS A 108 10.73 -1.87 -5.55
C LYS A 108 9.30 -2.15 -5.09
N PHE A 109 8.43 -1.14 -5.12
CA PHE A 109 6.99 -1.26 -4.82
C PHE A 109 6.12 -0.40 -5.77
N LEU A 110 4.92 -0.03 -5.34
CA LEU A 110 3.83 0.52 -6.15
C LEU A 110 3.86 2.05 -6.37
N GLY A 111 4.96 2.74 -6.04
CA GLY A 111 5.07 4.19 -6.28
C GLY A 111 4.87 4.61 -7.74
N THR A 112 5.01 3.65 -8.67
CA THR A 112 4.47 3.72 -10.02
C THR A 112 3.89 2.36 -10.41
N THR A 113 2.68 2.36 -10.97
CA THR A 113 1.97 1.18 -11.45
C THR A 113 1.91 1.16 -12.97
N GLY A 114 1.97 -0.04 -13.54
CA GLY A 114 2.11 -0.24 -14.98
C GLY A 114 2.79 -1.57 -15.22
N LEU A 115 2.67 -2.12 -16.42
CA LEU A 115 3.39 -3.33 -16.76
C LEU A 115 4.86 -3.02 -16.94
N LEU A 116 5.23 -1.95 -17.65
CA LEU A 116 6.65 -1.63 -17.88
C LEU A 116 7.44 -1.42 -16.59
N SER A 117 6.84 -0.93 -15.51
CA SER A 117 7.56 -0.80 -14.24
C SER A 117 7.91 -2.14 -13.60
N GLN A 118 7.23 -3.24 -13.99
CA GLN A 118 7.57 -4.61 -13.55
C GLN A 118 8.83 -5.16 -14.22
N SER A 119 9.36 -4.47 -15.23
CA SER A 119 10.63 -4.86 -15.84
C SER A 119 11.80 -4.81 -14.85
N VAL A 120 11.69 -4.01 -13.77
CA VAL A 120 12.70 -3.94 -12.72
C VAL A 120 12.79 -5.28 -12.01
N GLU A 121 11.67 -5.82 -11.51
CA GLU A 121 11.64 -7.17 -10.94
C GLU A 121 12.08 -8.24 -11.94
N GLY A 122 11.63 -8.13 -13.20
CA GLY A 122 12.02 -9.04 -14.27
C GLY A 122 13.53 -9.06 -14.51
N PHE A 123 14.19 -7.89 -14.49
CA PHE A 123 15.63 -7.77 -14.64
C PHE A 123 16.37 -8.40 -13.45
N PHE A 124 16.04 -8.03 -12.21
CA PHE A 124 16.73 -8.59 -11.04
C PHE A 124 16.49 -10.10 -10.88
N SER A 125 15.32 -10.60 -11.26
CA SER A 125 15.02 -12.04 -11.26
C SER A 125 15.72 -12.80 -12.40
N SER A 126 16.20 -12.10 -13.42
CA SER A 126 16.98 -12.68 -14.53
C SER A 126 18.46 -12.89 -14.21
N LEU A 127 18.94 -12.28 -13.11
CA LEU A 127 20.30 -12.42 -12.60
C LEU A 127 20.48 -13.78 -11.90
N GLY A 128 21.71 -14.10 -11.52
CA GLY A 128 22.00 -15.17 -10.57
C GLY A 128 21.38 -14.91 -9.17
N PRO A 129 21.57 -15.82 -8.21
CA PRO A 129 21.01 -15.68 -6.87
C PRO A 129 21.37 -14.33 -6.22
N ILE A 130 20.36 -13.61 -5.73
CA ILE A 130 20.48 -12.30 -5.08
C ILE A 130 19.91 -12.30 -3.66
N THR A 131 20.06 -11.19 -2.93
CA THR A 131 19.24 -10.89 -1.76
C THR A 131 17.89 -10.30 -2.20
N ALA A 132 16.82 -11.08 -2.10
CA ALA A 132 15.46 -10.65 -2.41
C ALA A 132 14.72 -10.18 -1.15
N LEU A 133 13.99 -9.08 -1.27
CA LEU A 133 13.12 -8.58 -0.22
C LEU A 133 11.74 -9.23 -0.35
N MET A 134 11.13 -9.56 0.78
CA MET A 134 9.82 -10.18 0.87
C MET A 134 8.97 -9.46 1.93
N GLY A 135 7.65 -9.55 1.79
CA GLY A 135 6.69 -8.83 2.63
C GLY A 135 6.11 -7.61 1.95
N ASN A 136 5.12 -7.03 2.63
CA ASN A 136 4.44 -5.82 2.20
C ASN A 136 4.18 -4.94 3.42
N PRO A 137 4.76 -3.72 3.47
CA PRO A 137 4.59 -2.84 4.64
C PRO A 137 3.14 -2.39 4.82
N CYS A 138 2.28 -2.53 3.81
CA CYS A 138 0.92 -2.02 3.79
C CYS A 138 -0.13 -3.06 4.17
N VAL A 139 -0.09 -4.26 3.59
CA VAL A 139 -1.21 -5.21 3.60
C VAL A 139 -0.89 -6.63 4.11
N SER A 140 0.36 -6.92 4.48
CA SER A 140 0.79 -8.28 4.88
C SER A 140 -0.15 -8.94 5.90
N ALA A 141 -0.45 -8.25 7.01
CA ALA A 141 -1.25 -8.82 8.10
C ALA A 141 -2.68 -9.17 7.67
N GLY A 142 -3.35 -8.26 6.95
CA GLY A 142 -4.69 -8.50 6.42
C GLY A 142 -4.70 -9.55 5.30
N THR A 143 -3.65 -9.65 4.49
CA THR A 143 -3.54 -10.74 3.50
C THR A 143 -3.53 -12.09 4.19
N ASP A 144 -2.70 -12.26 5.22
CA ASP A 144 -2.68 -13.49 6.01
C ASP A 144 -4.03 -13.75 6.66
N ALA A 145 -4.65 -12.73 7.28
CA ALA A 145 -5.95 -12.86 7.93
C ALA A 145 -7.03 -13.45 7.00
N PHE A 146 -7.21 -12.86 5.82
CA PHE A 146 -8.24 -13.30 4.87
C PHE A 146 -7.91 -14.67 4.27
N ILE A 147 -6.64 -14.98 3.99
CA ILE A 147 -6.28 -16.30 3.46
C ILE A 147 -6.44 -17.39 4.53
N LEU A 148 -6.17 -17.11 5.80
CA LEU A 148 -6.41 -18.06 6.88
C LEU A 148 -7.90 -18.39 7.03
N ASN A 149 -8.79 -17.40 6.89
CA ASN A 149 -10.23 -17.58 7.10
C ASN A 149 -10.96 -18.08 5.84
N TYR A 150 -10.61 -17.55 4.65
CA TYR A 150 -11.28 -17.85 3.37
C TYR A 150 -10.48 -18.77 2.44
N GLY A 151 -9.19 -18.97 2.66
CA GLY A 151 -8.29 -19.73 1.79
C GLY A 151 -7.75 -18.94 0.58
N ALA A 152 -8.34 -17.79 0.25
CA ALA A 152 -7.84 -16.89 -0.79
C ALA A 152 -8.26 -15.44 -0.54
N LEU A 153 -7.48 -14.50 -1.10
CA LEU A 153 -7.73 -13.08 -1.01
C LEU A 153 -8.61 -12.58 -2.18
N LYS A 154 -9.92 -12.71 -2.02
CA LYS A 154 -10.93 -12.22 -2.98
C LYS A 154 -11.75 -11.09 -2.37
N LYS A 155 -12.30 -10.23 -3.22
CA LYS A 155 -13.25 -9.18 -2.80
C LYS A 155 -14.34 -8.97 -3.86
N PRO A 156 -15.50 -8.43 -3.48
CA PRO A 156 -16.49 -8.00 -4.47
C PRO A 156 -15.99 -6.81 -5.29
N LEU A 157 -16.68 -6.58 -6.41
CA LEU A 157 -16.53 -5.35 -7.16
C LEU A 157 -17.01 -4.15 -6.35
N PRO A 158 -16.36 -2.98 -6.41
CA PRO A 158 -16.78 -1.81 -5.66
C PRO A 158 -18.22 -1.35 -5.99
N GLU A 159 -18.67 -1.60 -7.22
CA GLU A 159 -20.05 -1.33 -7.66
C GLU A 159 -21.11 -2.10 -6.86
N ASP A 160 -20.76 -3.27 -6.32
CA ASP A 160 -21.70 -4.15 -5.62
C ASP A 160 -22.20 -3.54 -4.30
N MET A 161 -21.44 -2.60 -3.72
CA MET A 161 -21.84 -1.87 -2.51
C MET A 161 -23.16 -1.11 -2.68
N LYS A 162 -23.53 -0.72 -3.90
CA LYS A 162 -24.82 -0.05 -4.16
C LYS A 162 -26.02 -0.93 -3.82
N ASN A 163 -25.82 -2.25 -3.74
CA ASN A 163 -26.86 -3.24 -3.45
C ASN A 163 -26.99 -3.53 -1.93
N SER A 164 -26.11 -2.96 -1.10
CA SER A 164 -26.13 -3.12 0.35
C SER A 164 -27.30 -2.36 0.99
N ARG A 165 -27.87 -2.89 2.08
CA ARG A 165 -28.78 -2.16 2.99
C ARG A 165 -28.09 -1.61 4.23
N LEU A 166 -26.89 -2.12 4.52
CA LEU A 166 -26.02 -1.62 5.57
C LEU A 166 -24.57 -1.68 5.07
N ILE A 167 -23.83 -0.59 5.27
CA ILE A 167 -22.41 -0.49 4.95
C ILE A 167 -21.67 -0.11 6.22
N LEU A 168 -20.88 -1.03 6.77
CA LEU A 168 -19.95 -0.75 7.85
C LEU A 168 -18.59 -0.36 7.26
N ILE A 169 -18.15 0.87 7.47
CA ILE A 169 -16.81 1.34 7.08
C ILE A 169 -15.93 1.37 8.31
N TRP A 170 -14.91 0.51 8.35
CA TRP A 170 -14.10 0.28 9.55
C TRP A 170 -12.62 0.58 9.30
N GLY A 171 -12.08 1.56 10.05
CA GLY A 171 -10.67 1.96 10.03
C GLY A 171 -10.23 2.47 8.66
N ALA A 172 -11.07 3.28 8.02
CA ALA A 172 -10.93 3.62 6.62
C ALA A 172 -11.57 4.95 6.24
N ASN A 173 -10.87 5.76 5.43
CA ASN A 173 -11.37 7.04 4.92
C ASN A 173 -11.47 7.05 3.38
N PRO A 174 -12.46 6.35 2.79
CA PRO A 174 -12.66 6.32 1.34
C PRO A 174 -12.93 7.70 0.73
N ALA A 175 -13.47 8.66 1.50
CA ALA A 175 -13.63 10.04 1.03
C ALA A 175 -12.33 10.72 0.60
N TRP A 176 -11.16 10.27 1.09
CA TRP A 176 -9.85 10.77 0.66
C TRP A 176 -9.03 9.74 -0.13
N THR A 177 -9.16 8.46 0.22
CA THR A 177 -8.28 7.39 -0.28
C THR A 177 -8.88 6.54 -1.39
N ALA A 178 -10.20 6.61 -1.59
CA ALA A 178 -10.93 5.86 -2.61
C ALA A 178 -12.17 6.66 -3.08
N ILE A 179 -11.97 7.91 -3.50
CA ILE A 179 -13.08 8.87 -3.70
C ILE A 179 -14.19 8.38 -4.66
N HIS A 180 -13.83 7.53 -5.63
CA HIS A 180 -14.77 6.96 -6.59
C HIS A 180 -15.65 5.87 -5.98
N GLN A 181 -15.20 5.23 -4.90
CA GLN A 181 -16.00 4.28 -4.13
C GLN A 181 -17.14 4.98 -3.40
N MET A 182 -16.93 6.21 -2.92
CA MET A 182 -17.97 6.99 -2.22
C MET A 182 -19.24 7.17 -3.05
N ARG A 183 -19.12 7.18 -4.38
CA ARG A 183 -20.26 7.19 -5.29
C ARG A 183 -21.22 6.03 -5.01
N TYR A 184 -20.71 4.79 -4.94
CA TYR A 184 -21.54 3.60 -4.74
C TYR A 184 -22.09 3.53 -3.31
N ILE A 185 -21.33 4.03 -2.34
CA ILE A 185 -21.79 4.17 -0.95
C ILE A 185 -22.97 5.16 -0.89
N PHE A 186 -22.87 6.32 -1.55
CA PHE A 186 -23.97 7.29 -1.61
C PHE A 186 -25.16 6.77 -2.43
N GLU A 187 -24.93 6.07 -3.54
CA GLU A 187 -26.01 5.43 -4.31
C GLU A 187 -26.77 4.40 -3.45
N ALA A 188 -26.09 3.68 -2.55
CA ALA A 188 -26.74 2.79 -1.58
C ALA A 188 -27.52 3.61 -0.53
N GLN A 189 -26.93 4.67 0.02
CA GLN A 189 -27.54 5.53 1.02
C GLN A 189 -28.80 6.21 0.48
N ASP A 190 -28.78 6.70 -0.76
CA ASP A 190 -29.93 7.26 -1.47
C ASP A 190 -31.06 6.23 -1.69
N GLN A 191 -30.72 4.93 -1.71
CA GLN A 191 -31.68 3.81 -1.76
C GLN A 191 -32.14 3.35 -0.37
N GLY A 192 -31.73 4.05 0.69
CA GLY A 192 -32.11 3.77 2.08
C GLY A 192 -31.15 2.85 2.84
N ALA A 193 -29.96 2.59 2.31
CA ALA A 193 -28.92 1.89 3.06
C ALA A 193 -28.41 2.76 4.22
N ILE A 194 -28.12 2.14 5.36
CA ILE A 194 -27.50 2.82 6.50
C ILE A 194 -25.97 2.70 6.35
N VAL A 195 -25.26 3.82 6.48
CA VAL A 195 -23.80 3.88 6.48
C VAL A 195 -23.31 4.14 7.90
N VAL A 196 -22.52 3.21 8.42
CA VAL A 196 -21.89 3.31 9.74
C VAL A 196 -20.38 3.45 9.56
N VAL A 197 -19.76 4.40 10.25
CA VAL A 197 -18.31 4.56 10.28
C VAL A 197 -17.77 4.26 11.67
N ILE A 198 -16.78 3.38 11.75
CA ILE A 198 -16.05 3.05 12.97
C ILE A 198 -14.60 3.50 12.76
N ASP A 199 -14.22 4.60 13.41
CA ASP A 199 -12.91 5.22 13.23
C ASP A 199 -12.56 6.07 14.47
N PRO A 200 -11.31 6.04 14.98
CA PRO A 200 -10.91 6.92 16.09
C PRO A 200 -10.98 8.42 15.73
N ILE A 201 -10.93 8.75 14.43
CA ILE A 201 -10.93 10.12 13.92
C ILE A 201 -12.28 10.39 13.25
N PHE A 202 -12.87 11.56 13.50
CA PHE A 202 -14.04 12.00 12.76
C PHE A 202 -13.65 12.47 11.35
N THR A 203 -13.51 11.51 10.43
CA THR A 203 -13.03 11.75 9.07
C THR A 203 -14.09 12.38 8.16
N SER A 204 -13.69 12.82 6.95
CA SER A 204 -14.66 13.22 5.92
C SER A 204 -15.61 12.10 5.48
N THR A 205 -15.24 10.83 5.72
CA THR A 205 -16.16 9.71 5.52
C THR A 205 -17.19 9.65 6.67
N ALA A 206 -16.76 9.82 7.93
CA ALA A 206 -17.66 9.90 9.09
C ALA A 206 -18.64 11.09 8.98
N ALA A 207 -18.18 12.23 8.48
CA ALA A 207 -19.05 13.39 8.24
C ALA A 207 -20.16 13.14 7.19
N ARG A 208 -20.08 12.03 6.46
CA ARG A 208 -21.05 11.63 5.42
C ARG A 208 -21.76 10.31 5.77
N SER A 209 -21.56 9.76 6.96
CA SER A 209 -22.25 8.55 7.42
C SER A 209 -23.50 8.90 8.23
N ASP A 210 -24.40 7.92 8.39
CA ASP A 210 -25.60 8.06 9.22
C ASP A 210 -25.27 7.87 10.70
N ILE A 211 -24.33 6.96 10.99
CA ILE A 211 -23.88 6.65 12.35
C ILE A 211 -22.35 6.69 12.38
N TYR A 212 -21.79 7.21 13.46
CA TYR A 212 -20.35 7.24 13.71
C TYR A 212 -20.05 6.75 15.12
N TYR A 213 -19.19 5.73 15.21
CA TYR A 213 -18.65 5.24 16.48
C TYR A 213 -17.17 5.60 16.57
N ARG A 214 -16.84 6.42 17.56
CA ARG A 214 -15.44 6.74 17.89
C ARG A 214 -14.85 5.63 18.75
N ILE A 215 -14.18 4.70 18.10
CA ILE A 215 -13.45 3.64 18.79
C ILE A 215 -12.11 4.17 19.32
N ARG A 216 -11.64 3.66 20.47
CA ARG A 216 -10.25 3.87 20.90
C ARG A 216 -9.28 3.12 19.98
N PRO A 217 -8.18 3.76 19.54
CA PRO A 217 -7.20 3.10 18.68
C PRO A 217 -6.66 1.80 19.29
N GLY A 218 -6.66 0.72 18.50
CA GLY A 218 -6.18 -0.60 18.90
C GLY A 218 -7.27 -1.53 19.45
N ALA A 219 -8.46 -1.01 19.79
CA ALA A 219 -9.56 -1.81 20.36
C ALA A 219 -10.49 -2.45 19.31
N ASP A 220 -10.09 -2.48 18.03
CA ASP A 220 -10.92 -3.00 16.92
C ASP A 220 -11.32 -4.47 17.11
N GLY A 221 -10.37 -5.31 17.57
CA GLY A 221 -10.63 -6.72 17.90
C GLY A 221 -11.62 -6.87 19.05
N ASP A 222 -11.48 -6.08 20.11
CA ASP A 222 -12.39 -6.11 21.26
C ASP A 222 -13.82 -5.74 20.85
N LEU A 223 -13.97 -4.69 20.04
CA LEU A 223 -15.28 -4.27 19.52
C LEU A 223 -15.90 -5.41 18.70
N ALA A 224 -15.15 -5.97 17.76
CA ALA A 224 -15.66 -7.05 16.91
C ALA A 224 -16.03 -8.32 17.71
N LEU A 225 -15.24 -8.70 18.72
CA LEU A 225 -15.59 -9.79 19.64
C LEU A 225 -16.87 -9.48 20.45
N GLY A 226 -17.02 -8.25 20.95
CA GLY A 226 -18.24 -7.84 21.65
C GLY A 226 -19.47 -7.92 20.76
N LEU A 227 -19.37 -7.44 19.52
CA LEU A 227 -20.45 -7.55 18.53
C LEU A 227 -20.76 -9.03 18.23
N ALA A 228 -19.73 -9.87 18.02
CA ALA A 228 -19.89 -11.29 17.79
C ALA A 228 -20.63 -11.98 18.95
N LYS A 229 -20.22 -11.73 20.20
CA LYS A 229 -20.90 -12.26 21.39
C LYS A 229 -22.37 -11.87 21.44
N ILE A 230 -22.68 -10.58 21.22
CA ILE A 230 -24.06 -10.09 21.24
C ILE A 230 -24.90 -10.74 20.13
N LEU A 231 -24.36 -10.88 18.92
CA LEU A 231 -25.04 -11.56 17.81
C LEU A 231 -25.43 -12.99 18.19
N VAL A 232 -24.53 -13.71 18.87
CA VAL A 232 -24.77 -15.08 19.35
C VAL A 232 -25.84 -15.10 20.46
N GLU A 233 -25.68 -14.28 21.49
CA GLU A 233 -26.61 -14.23 22.63
C GLU A 233 -28.04 -13.83 22.22
N GLN A 234 -28.18 -12.98 21.20
CA GLN A 234 -29.48 -12.56 20.67
C GLN A 234 -29.99 -13.42 19.50
N ASN A 235 -29.29 -14.51 19.17
CA ASN A 235 -29.65 -15.42 18.08
C ASN A 235 -29.82 -14.71 16.72
N LEU A 236 -28.93 -13.75 16.43
CA LEU A 236 -28.90 -12.95 15.19
C LEU A 236 -27.90 -13.51 14.15
N ILE A 237 -27.58 -14.80 14.27
CA ILE A 237 -26.60 -15.50 13.45
C ILE A 237 -27.27 -16.39 12.39
N ASP A 238 -26.54 -16.71 11.33
CA ASP A 238 -26.96 -17.63 10.27
C ASP A 238 -26.55 -19.07 10.62
N HIS A 239 -27.46 -19.79 11.28
CA HIS A 239 -27.23 -21.19 11.67
C HIS A 239 -26.99 -22.12 10.47
N GLU A 240 -27.62 -21.86 9.33
CA GLU A 240 -27.43 -22.70 8.14
C GLU A 240 -26.02 -22.52 7.58
N PHE A 241 -25.55 -21.27 7.50
CA PHE A 241 -24.19 -20.98 7.08
C PHE A 241 -23.18 -21.63 8.01
N LEU A 242 -23.32 -21.38 9.32
CA LEU A 242 -22.38 -21.85 10.34
C LEU A 242 -22.28 -23.37 10.41
N ASN A 243 -23.40 -24.09 10.33
CA ASN A 243 -23.39 -25.55 10.46
C ASN A 243 -22.89 -26.29 9.22
N ASN A 244 -23.02 -25.69 8.02
CA ASN A 244 -22.74 -26.40 6.76
C ASN A 244 -21.51 -25.89 6.00
N PHE A 245 -21.07 -24.65 6.25
CA PHE A 245 -20.05 -23.98 5.43
C PHE A 245 -18.87 -23.45 6.24
N THR A 246 -18.77 -23.82 7.52
CA THR A 246 -17.69 -23.34 8.40
C THR A 246 -17.03 -24.47 9.18
N PHE A 247 -15.78 -24.25 9.56
CA PHE A 247 -14.99 -25.11 10.42
C PHE A 247 -14.52 -24.31 11.64
N GLY A 248 -14.49 -24.95 12.82
CA GLY A 248 -14.06 -24.30 14.07
C GLY A 248 -15.10 -23.38 14.73
N TRP A 249 -16.36 -23.41 14.26
CA TRP A 249 -17.44 -22.60 14.83
C TRP A 249 -17.71 -22.90 16.32
N PRO A 250 -17.83 -24.17 16.76
CA PRO A 250 -18.03 -24.48 18.18
C PRO A 250 -16.93 -23.89 19.08
N GLU A 251 -15.67 -24.03 18.69
CA GLU A 251 -14.51 -23.52 19.43
C GLU A 251 -14.53 -21.99 19.53
N TYR A 252 -14.90 -21.32 18.44
CA TYR A 252 -15.03 -19.86 18.46
C TYR A 252 -16.21 -19.40 19.31
N ARG A 253 -17.36 -20.08 19.23
CA ARG A 253 -18.52 -19.81 20.09
C ARG A 253 -18.15 -19.96 21.57
N ASP A 254 -17.48 -21.03 21.94
CA ASP A 254 -17.05 -21.29 23.33
C ASP A 254 -16.07 -20.21 23.81
N TYR A 255 -15.18 -19.71 22.93
CA TYR A 255 -14.34 -18.55 23.24
C TYR A 255 -15.15 -17.27 23.49
N LEU A 256 -16.21 -17.00 22.71
CA LEU A 256 -17.08 -15.82 22.90
C LEU A 256 -17.80 -15.82 24.25
N GLU A 257 -17.95 -16.98 24.91
CA GLU A 257 -18.50 -17.03 26.28
C GLU A 257 -17.57 -16.34 27.30
N THR A 258 -16.26 -16.30 27.01
CA THR A 258 -15.25 -15.68 27.88
C THR A 258 -15.15 -14.16 27.73
N VAL A 259 -15.75 -13.60 26.67
CA VAL A 259 -15.67 -12.16 26.38
C VAL A 259 -16.59 -11.39 27.34
N ASP A 260 -16.01 -10.49 28.14
CA ASP A 260 -16.77 -9.61 29.04
C ASP A 260 -17.17 -8.30 28.32
N LEU A 261 -18.47 -8.12 28.10
CA LEU A 261 -19.00 -6.93 27.42
C LEU A 261 -18.76 -5.62 28.20
N SER A 262 -18.62 -5.67 29.52
CA SER A 262 -18.27 -4.49 30.33
C SER A 262 -16.81 -4.07 30.07
N GLN A 263 -15.91 -5.05 29.94
CA GLN A 263 -14.53 -4.81 29.55
C GLN A 263 -14.45 -4.28 28.11
N VAL A 264 -15.19 -4.88 27.17
CA VAL A 264 -15.27 -4.39 25.78
C VAL A 264 -15.75 -2.95 25.74
N SER A 265 -16.81 -2.60 26.48
CA SER A 265 -17.30 -1.21 26.53
C SER A 265 -16.22 -0.24 27.06
N SER A 266 -15.49 -0.66 28.10
CA SER A 266 -14.41 0.14 28.69
C SER A 266 -13.20 0.30 27.74
N SER A 267 -12.75 -0.78 27.09
CA SER A 267 -11.56 -0.76 26.22
C SER A 267 -11.82 -0.03 24.91
N THR A 268 -12.99 -0.23 24.31
CA THR A 268 -13.38 0.42 23.05
C THR A 268 -13.80 1.88 23.24
N GLY A 269 -14.27 2.24 24.44
CA GLY A 269 -14.89 3.52 24.73
C GLY A 269 -16.34 3.64 24.23
N ILE A 270 -16.93 2.56 23.70
CA ILE A 270 -18.30 2.53 23.19
C ILE A 270 -19.24 2.04 24.30
N PRO A 271 -20.28 2.79 24.68
CA PRO A 271 -21.24 2.37 25.69
C PRO A 271 -21.90 1.02 25.39
N LEU A 272 -22.17 0.23 26.43
CA LEU A 272 -22.80 -1.09 26.27
C LEU A 272 -24.11 -1.06 25.48
N ALA A 273 -24.93 -0.03 25.67
CA ALA A 273 -26.18 0.15 24.91
C ALA A 273 -25.92 0.29 23.40
N GLU A 274 -24.91 1.07 23.03
CA GLU A 274 -24.51 1.27 21.63
C GLU A 274 -23.91 0.00 21.01
N LEU A 275 -23.20 -0.83 21.79
CA LEU A 275 -22.73 -2.15 21.33
C LEU A 275 -23.92 -3.04 20.94
N TYR A 276 -24.97 -3.08 21.77
CA TYR A 276 -26.19 -3.82 21.47
C TYR A 276 -26.94 -3.27 20.26
N GLU A 277 -27.00 -1.95 20.11
CA GLU A 277 -27.63 -1.30 18.94
C GLU A 277 -26.90 -1.63 17.64
N LEU A 278 -25.56 -1.50 17.62
CA LEU A 278 -24.75 -1.82 16.45
C LEU A 278 -24.84 -3.30 16.08
N ALA A 279 -24.76 -4.21 17.07
CA ALA A 279 -24.89 -5.65 16.83
C ALA A 279 -26.27 -6.01 16.27
N ARG A 280 -27.35 -5.43 16.82
CA ARG A 280 -28.71 -5.63 16.29
C ARG A 280 -28.86 -5.10 14.88
N LEU A 281 -28.36 -3.88 14.63
CA LEU A 281 -28.40 -3.26 13.31
C LEU A 281 -27.72 -4.17 12.28
N TYR A 282 -26.53 -4.67 12.58
CA TYR A 282 -25.76 -5.54 11.69
C TYR A 282 -26.38 -6.94 11.53
N GLY A 283 -26.86 -7.56 12.61
CA GLY A 283 -27.46 -8.89 12.57
C GLY A 283 -28.82 -8.95 11.86
N THR A 284 -29.58 -7.85 11.85
CA THR A 284 -30.95 -7.80 11.30
C THR A 284 -31.05 -7.15 9.91
N THR A 285 -30.11 -6.29 9.54
CA THR A 285 -30.14 -5.59 8.24
C THR A 285 -29.33 -6.36 7.20
N LYS A 286 -30.00 -6.95 6.21
CA LYS A 286 -29.35 -7.71 5.13
C LYS A 286 -29.83 -7.28 3.74
N PRO A 287 -28.95 -7.29 2.72
CA PRO A 287 -27.51 -7.61 2.80
C PRO A 287 -26.69 -6.50 3.47
N ALA A 288 -25.66 -6.87 4.23
CA ALA A 288 -24.74 -5.95 4.89
C ALA A 288 -23.30 -6.21 4.44
N THR A 289 -22.59 -5.14 4.09
CA THR A 289 -21.19 -5.21 3.68
C THR A 289 -20.28 -4.54 4.71
N ILE A 290 -19.07 -5.07 4.85
CA ILE A 290 -17.99 -4.43 5.63
C ILE A 290 -16.95 -3.91 4.65
N ARG A 291 -16.77 -2.60 4.56
CA ARG A 291 -15.57 -1.99 3.98
C ARG A 291 -14.50 -1.93 5.08
N LEU A 292 -13.54 -2.84 5.00
CA LEU A 292 -12.36 -2.83 5.85
C LEU A 292 -11.22 -1.99 5.24
N GLY A 293 -10.66 -1.07 6.03
CA GLY A 293 -9.50 -0.28 5.64
C GLY A 293 -8.18 -0.86 6.16
N PRO A 294 -7.04 -0.53 5.53
CA PRO A 294 -5.72 -0.85 6.06
C PRO A 294 -5.40 -0.18 7.42
N GLY A 295 -6.27 0.67 7.98
CA GLY A 295 -6.03 1.33 9.27
C GLY A 295 -6.05 0.35 10.44
N ILE A 296 -6.95 -0.63 10.42
CA ILE A 296 -7.12 -1.64 11.47
C ILE A 296 -5.91 -2.56 11.65
N GLN A 297 -5.07 -2.68 10.61
CA GLN A 297 -3.88 -3.52 10.61
C GLN A 297 -2.58 -2.76 10.90
N ARG A 298 -2.66 -1.46 11.22
CA ARG A 298 -1.49 -0.63 11.58
C ARG A 298 -1.16 -0.66 13.06
N GLY A 299 -1.71 -1.62 13.80
CA GLY A 299 -1.34 -1.91 15.18
C GLY A 299 -0.77 -3.34 15.31
N PRO A 300 -0.19 -3.69 16.47
CA PRO A 300 0.43 -5.00 16.67
C PRO A 300 -0.53 -6.17 16.47
N SER A 301 -1.80 -6.04 16.85
CA SER A 301 -2.85 -7.06 16.66
C SER A 301 -3.58 -6.96 15.32
N GLY A 302 -2.94 -6.34 14.32
CA GLY A 302 -3.59 -5.93 13.08
C GLY A 302 -4.20 -7.07 12.26
N GLY A 303 -3.52 -8.20 12.19
CA GLY A 303 -3.97 -9.38 11.48
C GLY A 303 -5.11 -10.09 12.20
N GLN A 304 -4.99 -10.32 13.51
CA GLN A 304 -6.09 -10.92 14.27
C GLN A 304 -7.33 -10.01 14.28
N ASN A 305 -7.16 -8.68 14.38
CA ASN A 305 -8.28 -7.74 14.26
C ASN A 305 -9.04 -7.93 12.93
N ALA A 306 -8.32 -8.08 11.82
CA ALA A 306 -8.95 -8.35 10.52
C ALA A 306 -9.73 -9.68 10.51
N ARG A 307 -9.18 -10.74 11.11
CA ARG A 307 -9.85 -12.05 11.25
C ARG A 307 -11.07 -12.01 12.17
N ILE A 308 -11.08 -11.18 13.20
CA ILE A 308 -12.26 -11.07 14.09
C ILE A 308 -13.37 -10.29 13.37
N ILE A 309 -13.02 -9.23 12.65
CA ILE A 309 -13.99 -8.41 11.92
C ILE A 309 -14.63 -9.20 10.77
N ASP A 310 -13.84 -9.96 9.99
CA ASP A 310 -14.41 -10.72 8.88
C ASP A 310 -15.31 -11.89 9.34
N CYS A 311 -15.05 -12.45 10.53
CA CYS A 311 -15.92 -13.42 11.20
C CYS A 311 -17.34 -12.89 11.40
N LEU A 312 -17.54 -11.57 11.57
CA LEU A 312 -18.89 -10.99 11.64
C LEU A 312 -19.70 -11.26 10.37
N ALA A 313 -19.06 -11.22 9.19
CA ALA A 313 -19.74 -11.54 7.92
C ALA A 313 -20.11 -13.03 7.82
N ALA A 314 -19.25 -13.92 8.33
CA ALA A 314 -19.55 -15.35 8.43
C ALA A 314 -20.71 -15.63 9.40
N LEU A 315 -20.67 -15.05 10.61
CA LEU A 315 -21.70 -15.19 11.63
C LEU A 315 -23.09 -14.79 11.13
N THR A 316 -23.16 -13.78 10.28
CA THR A 316 -24.42 -13.20 9.81
C THR A 316 -24.84 -13.70 8.43
N GLY A 317 -24.09 -14.62 7.80
CA GLY A 317 -24.42 -15.15 6.48
C GLY A 317 -24.34 -14.12 5.35
N ASN A 318 -23.50 -13.07 5.51
CA ASN A 318 -23.29 -12.05 4.49
C ASN A 318 -22.21 -12.44 3.46
N ILE A 319 -21.52 -13.57 3.64
CA ILE A 319 -20.54 -14.08 2.68
C ILE A 319 -21.27 -14.63 1.44
N GLY A 320 -20.77 -14.31 0.25
CA GLY A 320 -21.30 -14.88 -1.00
C GLY A 320 -22.56 -14.21 -1.55
N ILE A 321 -23.03 -13.11 -0.95
CA ILE A 321 -24.24 -12.41 -1.41
C ILE A 321 -23.92 -11.01 -1.98
N SER A 322 -24.70 -10.58 -2.97
CA SER A 322 -24.61 -9.22 -3.54
C SER A 322 -25.04 -8.18 -2.52
N GLY A 323 -24.27 -7.11 -2.39
CA GLY A 323 -24.41 -6.10 -1.33
C GLY A 323 -23.89 -6.58 0.03
N GLY A 324 -23.33 -7.79 0.12
CA GLY A 324 -22.75 -8.38 1.32
C GLY A 324 -21.22 -8.35 1.32
N ASN A 325 -20.62 -9.39 1.87
CA ASN A 325 -19.18 -9.67 1.92
C ASN A 325 -18.34 -8.61 2.66
N VAL A 326 -17.04 -8.89 2.75
CA VAL A 326 -16.03 -7.96 3.25
C VAL A 326 -15.18 -7.46 2.09
N HIS A 327 -15.05 -6.14 1.95
CA HIS A 327 -14.17 -5.49 0.99
C HIS A 327 -12.87 -5.07 1.68
N TYR A 328 -11.74 -5.64 1.24
CA TYR A 328 -10.41 -5.29 1.75
C TYR A 328 -9.40 -4.97 0.64
N THR A 329 -8.76 -5.96 0.02
CA THR A 329 -7.91 -5.83 -1.17
C THR A 329 -7.92 -7.14 -1.96
N SER A 330 -7.54 -7.14 -3.24
CA SER A 330 -7.31 -8.37 -4.01
C SER A 330 -6.30 -8.15 -5.14
N TYR A 331 -5.56 -9.21 -5.43
CA TYR A 331 -4.58 -9.26 -6.51
C TYR A 331 -4.92 -10.32 -7.56
N GLU A 332 -6.15 -10.87 -7.55
CA GLU A 332 -6.57 -11.96 -8.44
C GLU A 332 -6.38 -11.61 -9.92
N GLN A 333 -6.72 -10.38 -10.32
CA GLN A 333 -6.52 -9.88 -11.68
C GLN A 333 -5.05 -9.84 -12.13
N LEU A 334 -4.10 -9.74 -11.20
CA LEU A 334 -2.66 -9.70 -11.51
C LEU A 334 -2.07 -11.12 -11.62
N LEU A 335 -2.73 -12.15 -11.08
CA LEU A 335 -2.29 -13.54 -11.28
C LEU A 335 -2.35 -13.95 -12.77
N HIS A 336 -3.16 -13.25 -13.55
CA HIS A 336 -3.35 -13.49 -14.97
C HIS A 336 -2.46 -12.62 -15.87
N THR A 337 -1.60 -11.76 -15.30
CA THR A 337 -0.63 -10.96 -16.07
C THR A 337 0.74 -11.62 -16.17
N GLY A 338 1.37 -11.49 -17.33
CA GLY A 338 2.82 -11.48 -17.47
C GLY A 338 3.53 -12.83 -17.47
N LYS A 339 4.47 -13.03 -18.40
CA LYS A 339 5.49 -14.08 -18.34
C LYS A 339 6.72 -13.61 -17.57
N TYR A 340 7.01 -12.31 -17.63
CA TYR A 340 8.22 -11.65 -17.14
C TYR A 340 8.04 -11.00 -15.77
N GLY A 341 6.85 -10.50 -15.42
CA GLY A 341 6.48 -10.18 -14.04
C GLY A 341 6.43 -11.42 -13.13
N GLN A 342 6.33 -12.61 -13.73
CA GLN A 342 6.40 -13.92 -13.08
C GLN A 342 7.73 -14.65 -13.35
N LEU A 343 8.77 -14.00 -13.90
CA LEU A 343 10.07 -14.64 -14.14
C LEU A 343 10.65 -15.13 -12.82
N ARG A 344 10.36 -16.37 -12.47
CA ARG A 344 11.22 -17.20 -11.66
C ARG A 344 12.05 -17.97 -12.65
N LEU A 345 13.36 -17.74 -12.69
CA LEU A 345 14.26 -18.65 -13.41
C LEU A 345 13.89 -20.10 -13.04
N PRO A 346 13.63 -20.99 -14.00
CA PRO A 346 13.37 -22.40 -13.72
C PRO A 346 14.50 -22.93 -12.83
N TYR A 347 14.17 -23.70 -11.79
CA TYR A 347 15.12 -24.20 -10.79
C TYR A 347 16.41 -24.80 -11.41
N GLY A 348 16.29 -25.49 -12.55
CA GLY A 348 17.44 -26.06 -13.27
C GLY A 348 18.32 -25.07 -14.05
N ALA A 349 17.82 -23.87 -14.39
CA ALA A 349 18.61 -22.79 -14.99
C ALA A 349 19.34 -21.95 -13.91
N ARG A 350 18.73 -21.79 -12.73
CA ARG A 350 19.37 -21.16 -11.55
C ARG A 350 20.65 -21.88 -11.13
N GLN A 351 20.60 -23.22 -11.07
CA GLN A 351 21.77 -24.05 -10.72
C GLN A 351 22.89 -24.02 -11.78
N ARG A 352 22.61 -23.68 -13.04
CA ARG A 352 23.64 -23.58 -14.08
C ARG A 352 24.37 -22.25 -14.07
N LEU A 353 23.73 -21.20 -13.54
CA LEU A 353 24.32 -19.87 -13.37
C LEU A 353 25.03 -19.71 -12.02
N SER A 354 24.65 -20.50 -11.00
CA SER A 354 25.40 -20.61 -9.76
C SER A 354 26.35 -21.82 -9.86
N GLU A 355 27.65 -21.60 -9.89
CA GLU A 355 28.63 -22.72 -9.81
C GLU A 355 28.46 -23.57 -8.52
N HIS A 356 27.74 -23.04 -7.52
CA HIS A 356 27.68 -23.55 -6.15
C HIS A 356 26.26 -23.98 -5.66
N LYS A 357 25.24 -24.07 -6.55
CA LYS A 357 23.83 -24.38 -6.17
C LYS A 357 23.26 -23.51 -5.03
N ILE A 358 23.51 -22.20 -5.08
CA ILE A 358 23.07 -21.25 -4.04
C ILE A 358 21.68 -20.71 -4.42
N ASP A 359 20.75 -20.61 -3.46
CA ASP A 359 19.44 -19.96 -3.64
C ASP A 359 19.47 -18.49 -3.20
N ASN A 360 18.43 -17.71 -3.54
CA ASN A 360 18.29 -16.33 -3.08
C ASN A 360 18.31 -16.26 -1.53
N ARG A 361 18.94 -15.21 -0.99
CA ARG A 361 18.77 -14.83 0.41
C ARG A 361 17.49 -14.01 0.54
N ILE A 362 16.61 -14.36 1.48
CA ILE A 362 15.34 -13.65 1.68
C ILE A 362 15.42 -12.79 2.94
N LEU A 363 15.06 -11.50 2.83
CA LEU A 363 14.92 -10.59 3.97
C LEU A 363 13.50 -10.03 4.06
N GLY A 364 13.04 -9.75 5.28
CA GLY A 364 11.72 -9.18 5.56
C GLY A 364 11.65 -7.67 5.40
N THR A 365 10.55 -7.05 5.83
CA THR A 365 10.33 -5.59 5.72
C THR A 365 11.22 -4.76 6.64
N ASP A 366 11.75 -5.35 7.71
CA ASP A 366 12.64 -4.74 8.70
C ASP A 366 14.14 -4.84 8.32
N TRP A 367 14.46 -5.33 7.12
CA TRP A 367 15.84 -5.66 6.71
C TRP A 367 16.90 -4.56 6.90
N TYR A 368 16.51 -3.28 6.94
CA TYR A 368 17.42 -2.17 7.23
C TYR A 368 18.06 -2.28 8.62
N THR A 369 17.42 -2.96 9.57
CA THR A 369 17.90 -3.12 10.95
C THR A 369 18.93 -4.25 11.10
N HIS A 370 19.13 -5.08 10.07
CA HIS A 370 19.89 -6.35 10.17
C HIS A 370 21.08 -6.42 9.20
N LEU A 371 21.44 -5.32 8.53
CA LEU A 371 22.47 -5.31 7.48
C LEU A 371 23.86 -5.78 7.95
N ASP A 372 24.18 -5.51 9.21
CA ASP A 372 25.44 -5.88 9.87
C ASP A 372 25.57 -7.39 10.11
N THR A 373 24.45 -8.12 10.13
CA THR A 373 24.42 -9.58 10.32
C THR A 373 24.57 -10.37 9.01
N LEU A 374 24.57 -9.69 7.86
CA LEU A 374 24.56 -10.34 6.55
C LEU A 374 25.95 -10.85 6.14
N ASP A 375 26.04 -12.13 5.82
CA ASP A 375 27.21 -12.75 5.19
C ASP A 375 26.79 -13.46 3.87
N PRO A 376 27.33 -13.07 2.71
CA PRO A 376 28.16 -11.87 2.48
C PRO A 376 27.36 -10.57 2.71
N PRO A 377 28.01 -9.45 3.04
CA PRO A 377 27.33 -8.17 3.29
C PRO A 377 26.61 -7.67 2.04
N LEU A 378 25.56 -6.86 2.23
CA LEU A 378 24.91 -6.19 1.11
C LEU A 378 25.80 -5.08 0.55
N LYS A 379 26.13 -5.15 -0.74
CA LYS A 379 27.03 -4.23 -1.44
C LYS A 379 26.35 -3.35 -2.48
N PHE A 380 25.22 -3.80 -3.02
CA PHE A 380 24.48 -3.07 -4.04
C PHE A 380 22.98 -3.06 -3.74
N LEU A 381 22.37 -1.89 -3.83
CA LEU A 381 20.94 -1.70 -3.67
C LEU A 381 20.36 -0.86 -4.82
N TRP A 382 19.36 -1.42 -5.49
CA TRP A 382 18.51 -0.68 -6.43
C TRP A 382 17.18 -0.30 -5.77
N ILE A 383 16.76 0.96 -5.89
CA ILE A 383 15.48 1.44 -5.36
C ILE A 383 14.67 2.05 -6.50
N ALA A 384 13.42 1.63 -6.65
CA ALA A 384 12.49 2.16 -7.64
C ALA A 384 11.05 2.17 -7.10
N GLY A 385 10.26 3.20 -7.41
CA GLY A 385 8.86 3.26 -6.94
C GLY A 385 8.71 3.22 -5.40
N ARG A 386 9.74 3.68 -4.67
CA ARG A 386 9.78 3.77 -3.20
C ARG A 386 10.59 4.95 -2.72
N ASN A 387 10.27 5.42 -1.51
CA ASN A 387 11.06 6.42 -0.79
C ASN A 387 11.22 5.98 0.70
N PRO A 388 11.97 4.90 0.97
CA PRO A 388 12.10 4.30 2.31
C PRO A 388 12.54 5.30 3.38
N VAL A 389 13.45 6.23 3.07
CA VAL A 389 13.91 7.24 4.06
C VAL A 389 12.74 8.07 4.61
N ALA A 390 11.72 8.35 3.80
CA ALA A 390 10.55 9.14 4.21
C ALA A 390 9.28 8.31 4.49
N GLN A 391 9.29 6.98 4.32
CA GLN A 391 8.09 6.15 4.39
C GLN A 391 8.23 4.91 5.28
N ASP A 392 9.42 4.35 5.43
CA ASP A 392 9.66 3.24 6.33
C ASP A 392 10.00 3.80 7.73
N PRO A 393 9.67 3.12 8.83
CA PRO A 393 10.00 3.57 10.19
C PRO A 393 11.50 3.82 10.37
N ASP A 394 11.86 4.62 11.37
CA ASP A 394 13.23 4.98 11.72
C ASP A 394 14.06 5.53 10.54
N SER A 395 13.66 6.72 10.06
CA SER A 395 14.38 7.44 9.01
C SER A 395 15.87 7.59 9.29
N ALA A 396 16.24 7.80 10.56
CA ALA A 396 17.63 7.97 10.98
C ALA A 396 18.44 6.69 10.77
N GLN A 397 17.91 5.54 11.21
CA GLN A 397 18.55 4.25 10.98
C GLN A 397 18.64 3.92 9.50
N ILE A 398 17.59 4.16 8.71
CA ILE A 398 17.62 3.92 7.26
C ILE A 398 18.72 4.77 6.60
N ILE A 399 18.86 6.04 6.97
CA ILE A 399 19.93 6.91 6.47
C ILE A 399 21.31 6.32 6.79
N GLN A 400 21.51 5.76 7.98
CA GLN A 400 22.77 5.10 8.33
C GLN A 400 22.97 3.80 7.55
N ALA A 401 21.94 2.97 7.41
CA ALA A 401 21.95 1.74 6.64
C ALA A 401 22.31 1.98 5.17
N LEU A 402 21.75 3.01 4.52
CA LEU A 402 22.10 3.37 3.14
C LEU A 402 23.56 3.81 3.00
N LYS A 403 24.16 4.41 4.04
CA LYS A 403 25.58 4.80 4.03
C LYS A 403 26.53 3.62 4.08
N THR A 404 26.13 2.48 4.65
CA THR A 404 26.99 1.28 4.75
C THR A 404 27.01 0.44 3.49
N ILE A 405 26.00 0.57 2.61
CA ILE A 405 25.93 -0.14 1.34
C ILE A 405 26.83 0.57 0.32
N ASP A 406 27.78 -0.16 -0.29
CA ASP A 406 28.80 0.42 -1.19
C ASP A 406 28.21 1.14 -2.41
N THR A 407 27.10 0.67 -2.97
CA THR A 407 26.43 1.30 -4.12
C THR A 407 24.92 1.30 -3.96
N VAL A 408 24.33 2.50 -3.96
CA VAL A 408 22.88 2.73 -3.93
C VAL A 408 22.47 3.47 -5.20
N VAL A 409 21.59 2.86 -5.99
CA VAL A 409 21.01 3.44 -7.20
C VAL A 409 19.53 3.68 -6.97
N VAL A 410 19.07 4.89 -7.26
CA VAL A 410 17.66 5.29 -7.11
C VAL A 410 17.11 5.75 -8.45
N ALA A 411 16.09 5.06 -8.95
CA ALA A 411 15.35 5.44 -10.15
C ALA A 411 14.14 6.29 -9.74
N GLU A 412 14.15 7.58 -10.08
CA GLU A 412 13.25 8.55 -9.45
C GLU A 412 13.01 9.80 -10.33
N GLN A 413 11.87 10.46 -10.12
CA GLN A 413 11.50 11.69 -10.82
C GLN A 413 12.02 12.96 -10.13
N THR A 414 12.26 12.94 -8.84
CA THR A 414 12.72 14.09 -8.03
C THR A 414 13.90 13.72 -7.13
N LEU A 415 14.60 14.67 -6.53
CA LEU A 415 15.61 14.36 -5.51
C LEU A 415 14.96 14.13 -4.14
N SER A 416 14.20 13.02 -4.04
CA SER A 416 13.53 12.59 -2.80
C SER A 416 14.52 12.33 -1.67
N ALA A 417 14.05 12.26 -0.42
CA ALA A 417 14.90 11.99 0.74
C ALA A 417 15.75 10.70 0.58
N THR A 418 15.20 9.67 -0.08
CA THR A 418 15.97 8.47 -0.43
C THR A 418 16.99 8.74 -1.53
N ALA A 419 16.63 9.49 -2.58
CA ALA A 419 17.54 9.84 -3.66
C ALA A 419 18.73 10.67 -3.17
N GLN A 420 18.55 11.52 -2.15
CA GLN A 420 19.64 12.27 -1.51
C GLN A 420 20.72 11.36 -0.89
N MET A 421 20.35 10.13 -0.53
CA MET A 421 21.23 9.11 0.03
C MET A 421 21.79 8.13 -1.01
N ALA A 422 21.57 8.38 -2.30
CA ALA A 422 22.04 7.53 -3.40
C ALA A 422 23.44 7.92 -3.89
N ASP A 423 24.17 6.97 -4.47
CA ASP A 423 25.35 7.25 -5.29
C ASP A 423 24.94 7.68 -6.70
N TYR A 424 23.86 7.10 -7.23
CA TYR A 424 23.31 7.40 -8.55
C TYR A 424 21.81 7.67 -8.48
N VAL A 425 21.37 8.74 -9.12
CA VAL A 425 19.95 9.00 -9.38
C VAL A 425 19.71 8.95 -10.87
N LEU A 426 18.82 8.05 -11.28
CA LEU A 426 18.49 7.81 -12.68
C LEU A 426 17.11 8.40 -12.99
N PRO A 427 16.99 9.35 -13.95
CA PRO A 427 15.73 10.04 -14.21
C PRO A 427 14.73 9.08 -14.85
N VAL A 428 13.67 8.75 -14.14
CA VAL A 428 12.56 7.99 -14.70
C VAL A 428 11.55 8.91 -15.39
N SER A 429 10.97 8.42 -16.47
CA SER A 429 9.89 9.09 -17.18
C SER A 429 8.59 9.10 -16.36
N SER A 430 7.78 10.14 -16.52
CA SER A 430 6.40 10.16 -16.05
C SER A 430 5.52 9.34 -16.97
N PRO A 431 4.30 8.97 -16.53
CA PRO A 431 3.38 8.18 -17.34
C PRO A 431 3.06 8.80 -18.70
N PHE A 432 3.15 10.12 -18.85
CA PHE A 432 2.81 10.78 -20.10
C PHE A 432 3.91 10.67 -21.18
N GLU A 433 5.09 10.17 -20.81
CA GLU A 433 6.30 10.19 -21.63
C GLU A 433 6.61 8.84 -22.29
N PHE A 434 5.80 7.79 -22.03
CA PHE A 434 5.95 6.46 -22.61
C PHE A 434 4.60 5.73 -22.69
N GLU A 435 4.55 4.67 -23.51
CA GLU A 435 3.38 3.79 -23.63
C GLU A 435 3.43 2.67 -22.59
N ASP A 436 2.32 2.37 -21.93
CA ASP A 436 2.20 1.31 -20.91
C ASP A 436 0.76 0.80 -20.82
N VAL A 437 0.54 -0.22 -19.99
CA VAL A 437 -0.79 -0.71 -19.61
C VAL A 437 -0.90 -0.79 -18.10
N VAL A 438 -1.99 -0.25 -17.56
CA VAL A 438 -2.26 -0.25 -16.12
C VAL A 438 -3.49 -1.08 -15.83
N ILE A 439 -3.41 -1.92 -14.81
CA ILE A 439 -4.49 -2.78 -14.34
C ILE A 439 -4.77 -2.41 -12.89
N SER A 440 -6.00 -1.99 -12.61
CA SER A 440 -6.41 -1.61 -11.25
C SER A 440 -6.48 -2.84 -10.35
N PHE A 441 -5.90 -2.72 -9.15
CA PHE A 441 -6.06 -3.73 -8.11
C PHE A 441 -7.39 -3.67 -7.35
N TRP A 442 -8.28 -2.75 -7.74
CA TRP A 442 -9.53 -2.49 -7.03
C TRP A 442 -10.77 -2.75 -7.86
N HIS A 443 -10.87 -2.21 -9.07
CA HIS A 443 -12.07 -2.36 -9.91
C HIS A 443 -11.86 -3.31 -11.09
N TYR A 444 -10.68 -3.94 -11.16
CA TYR A 444 -10.25 -4.89 -12.20
C TYR A 444 -10.21 -4.31 -13.63
N GLY A 445 -10.37 -2.99 -13.78
CA GLY A 445 -10.25 -2.32 -15.07
C GLY A 445 -8.82 -2.32 -15.58
N ALA A 446 -8.67 -2.56 -16.88
CA ALA A 446 -7.41 -2.43 -17.61
C ALA A 446 -7.52 -1.24 -18.57
N ALA A 447 -6.46 -0.44 -18.65
CA ALA A 447 -6.40 0.70 -19.55
C ALA A 447 -4.99 0.91 -20.11
N ILE A 448 -4.94 1.28 -21.39
CA ILE A 448 -3.71 1.74 -22.02
C ILE A 448 -3.36 3.15 -21.56
N ASN A 449 -2.09 3.36 -21.31
CA ASN A 449 -1.48 4.65 -21.14
C ASN A 449 -0.64 4.95 -22.40
N GLN A 450 -1.03 5.96 -23.19
CA GLN A 450 -0.32 6.33 -24.40
C GLN A 450 0.82 7.31 -24.12
N GLN A 451 1.88 7.27 -24.93
CA GLN A 451 2.89 8.33 -24.92
C GLN A 451 2.28 9.63 -25.47
N ALA A 452 2.02 10.60 -24.59
CA ALA A 452 1.40 11.88 -24.93
C ALA A 452 2.44 12.95 -25.29
N ILE A 453 3.61 12.90 -24.66
CA ILE A 453 4.74 13.81 -24.91
C ILE A 453 6.04 13.01 -25.06
N PRO A 454 7.07 13.56 -25.73
CA PRO A 454 8.41 12.96 -25.66
C PRO A 454 8.95 13.01 -24.21
N PRO A 455 9.88 12.11 -23.84
CA PRO A 455 10.57 12.19 -22.56
C PRO A 455 11.23 13.55 -22.35
N LEU A 456 11.15 14.07 -21.12
CA LEU A 456 11.75 15.33 -20.73
C LEU A 456 13.23 15.13 -20.41
N GLY A 457 14.07 15.95 -21.02
CA GLY A 457 15.52 15.80 -20.90
C GLY A 457 15.99 14.45 -21.43
N GLU A 458 16.64 13.68 -20.57
CA GLU A 458 17.13 12.34 -20.85
C GLU A 458 16.40 11.26 -20.03
N SER A 459 15.21 11.53 -19.50
CA SER A 459 14.47 10.53 -18.73
C SER A 459 14.14 9.28 -19.55
N LYS A 460 14.05 8.13 -18.87
CA LYS A 460 13.74 6.83 -19.49
C LYS A 460 12.66 6.10 -18.68
N SER A 461 11.84 5.29 -19.34
CA SER A 461 10.97 4.35 -18.61
C SER A 461 11.82 3.31 -17.88
N ASP A 462 11.28 2.71 -16.82
CA ASP A 462 11.96 1.62 -16.08
C ASP A 462 12.45 0.52 -17.03
N PHE A 463 11.63 0.12 -18.00
CA PHE A 463 12.01 -0.85 -19.03
C PHE A 463 13.23 -0.41 -19.84
N ALA A 464 13.27 0.84 -20.31
CA ALA A 464 14.41 1.33 -21.09
C ALA A 464 15.69 1.41 -20.26
N ILE A 465 15.59 1.68 -18.95
CA ILE A 465 16.73 1.64 -18.02
C ILE A 465 17.21 0.20 -17.84
N MET A 466 16.30 -0.74 -17.56
CA MET A 466 16.63 -2.15 -17.36
C MET A 466 17.23 -2.78 -18.62
N HIS A 467 16.66 -2.49 -19.80
CA HIS A 467 17.15 -2.96 -21.08
C HIS A 467 18.55 -2.42 -21.41
N GLY A 468 18.80 -1.14 -21.13
CA GLY A 468 20.12 -0.52 -21.27
C GLY A 468 21.16 -1.16 -20.34
N LEU A 469 20.81 -1.40 -19.08
CA LEU A 469 21.69 -2.07 -18.12
C LEU A 469 21.95 -3.54 -18.51
N ALA A 470 20.92 -4.28 -18.93
CA ALA A 470 21.07 -5.65 -19.43
C ALA A 470 21.99 -5.73 -20.65
N SER A 471 21.85 -4.80 -21.59
CA SER A 471 22.72 -4.70 -22.77
C SER A 471 24.17 -4.44 -22.39
N MET A 472 24.41 -3.54 -21.42
CA MET A 472 25.75 -3.28 -20.90
C MET A 472 26.34 -4.50 -20.17
N LEU A 473 25.55 -5.19 -19.34
CA LEU A 473 25.99 -6.41 -18.68
C LEU A 473 26.33 -7.53 -19.68
N HIS A 474 25.59 -7.64 -20.77
CA HIS A 474 25.91 -8.59 -21.83
C HIS A 474 27.27 -8.30 -22.48
N GLN A 475 27.62 -7.02 -22.67
CA GLN A 475 28.94 -6.62 -23.19
C GLN A 475 30.07 -6.89 -22.19
N LEU A 476 29.84 -6.61 -20.90
CA LEU A 476 30.86 -6.75 -19.86
C LEU A 476 31.09 -8.22 -19.43
N LYS A 477 30.01 -8.99 -19.25
CA LYS A 477 30.03 -10.39 -18.82
C LYS A 477 28.83 -11.15 -19.42
N PRO A 478 28.98 -11.70 -20.64
CA PRO A 478 27.94 -12.50 -21.27
C PRO A 478 27.40 -13.60 -20.36
N GLY A 479 26.09 -13.75 -20.29
CA GLY A 479 25.41 -14.78 -19.49
C GLY A 479 25.14 -14.42 -18.03
N LEU A 480 25.57 -13.23 -17.53
CA LEU A 480 25.27 -12.81 -16.16
C LEU A 480 23.78 -12.50 -15.91
N SER A 481 23.07 -12.09 -16.97
CA SER A 481 21.63 -11.83 -16.97
C SER A 481 20.98 -12.56 -18.13
N SER A 482 19.77 -13.07 -17.88
CA SER A 482 18.89 -13.66 -18.90
C SER A 482 17.79 -12.71 -19.37
N PHE A 483 17.86 -11.42 -19.00
CA PHE A 483 16.87 -10.43 -19.41
C PHE A 483 16.84 -10.27 -20.94
N PRO A 484 15.67 -10.14 -21.58
CA PRO A 484 15.58 -10.02 -23.03
C PRO A 484 16.35 -8.80 -23.57
N LEU A 485 17.26 -9.04 -24.51
CA LEU A 485 18.04 -7.99 -25.19
C LEU A 485 17.43 -7.55 -26.52
N HIS A 486 16.53 -8.34 -27.09
CA HIS A 486 15.84 -8.06 -28.35
C HIS A 486 14.38 -7.67 -28.10
N GLY A 487 13.86 -6.78 -28.94
CA GLY A 487 12.51 -6.24 -28.82
C GLY A 487 12.49 -4.85 -28.18
N ASP A 488 11.42 -4.12 -28.43
CA ASP A 488 11.15 -2.81 -27.83
C ASP A 488 10.10 -2.92 -26.70
N ALA A 489 9.81 -1.80 -26.05
CA ALA A 489 8.83 -1.74 -24.96
C ALA A 489 7.45 -2.27 -25.39
N ARG A 490 7.04 -2.04 -26.65
CA ARG A 490 5.78 -2.53 -27.20
C ARG A 490 5.75 -4.04 -27.32
N THR A 491 6.83 -4.62 -27.83
CA THR A 491 6.98 -6.07 -27.92
C THR A 491 6.88 -6.71 -26.54
N TRP A 492 7.52 -6.11 -25.54
CA TRP A 492 7.46 -6.57 -24.16
C TRP A 492 6.04 -6.45 -23.58
N LEU A 493 5.37 -5.31 -23.78
CA LEU A 493 3.98 -5.13 -23.35
C LEU A 493 3.04 -6.15 -23.98
N THR A 494 3.17 -6.40 -25.28
CA THR A 494 2.38 -7.43 -25.97
C THR A 494 2.58 -8.79 -25.30
N GLN A 495 3.84 -9.19 -25.03
CA GLN A 495 4.15 -10.47 -24.40
C GLN A 495 3.58 -10.57 -22.98
N GLU A 496 3.71 -9.52 -22.18
CA GLU A 496 3.21 -9.51 -20.81
C GLU A 496 1.69 -9.50 -20.72
N PHE A 497 1.05 -8.81 -21.65
CA PHE A 497 -0.39 -8.65 -21.65
C PHE A 497 -1.13 -9.81 -22.32
N THR A 498 -0.45 -10.63 -23.13
CA THR A 498 -1.08 -11.70 -23.93
C THR A 498 -1.97 -12.63 -23.10
N SER A 499 -1.59 -12.98 -21.86
CA SER A 499 -2.39 -13.88 -21.01
C SER A 499 -3.69 -13.27 -20.50
N LEU A 500 -3.86 -11.95 -20.56
CA LEU A 500 -5.07 -11.24 -20.16
C LEU A 500 -6.06 -11.02 -21.30
N ASN A 501 -5.64 -11.18 -22.55
CA ASN A 501 -6.46 -10.94 -23.73
C ASN A 501 -7.82 -11.65 -23.65
N ASP A 502 -7.81 -12.94 -23.32
CA ASP A 502 -9.03 -13.76 -23.19
C ASP A 502 -9.94 -13.28 -22.06
N PHE A 503 -9.37 -12.86 -20.91
CA PHE A 503 -10.13 -12.35 -19.77
C PHE A 503 -10.76 -10.98 -20.02
N LEU A 504 -10.27 -10.25 -21.04
CA LEU A 504 -10.74 -8.92 -21.40
C LEU A 504 -11.56 -8.91 -22.69
N GLY A 505 -11.60 -10.03 -23.43
CA GLY A 505 -12.28 -10.14 -24.71
C GLY A 505 -11.63 -9.30 -25.81
N ILE A 506 -10.31 -9.16 -25.79
CA ILE A 506 -9.53 -8.39 -26.78
C ILE A 506 -8.40 -9.24 -27.33
N THR A 507 -7.85 -8.86 -28.48
CA THR A 507 -6.69 -9.55 -29.10
C THR A 507 -5.38 -8.80 -28.89
N ASP A 508 -5.46 -7.50 -28.63
CA ASP A 508 -4.32 -6.63 -28.41
C ASP A 508 -4.66 -5.54 -27.37
N TYR A 509 -3.72 -5.25 -26.47
CA TYR A 509 -3.92 -4.23 -25.43
C TYR A 509 -4.20 -2.83 -25.99
N ARG A 510 -3.80 -2.53 -27.23
CA ARG A 510 -4.03 -1.24 -27.87
C ARG A 510 -5.51 -0.98 -28.14
N GLU A 511 -6.34 -2.02 -28.17
CA GLU A 511 -7.80 -1.90 -28.25
C GLU A 511 -8.38 -1.14 -27.04
N LEU A 512 -7.68 -1.15 -25.89
CA LEU A 512 -8.08 -0.44 -24.66
C LEU A 512 -8.16 1.09 -24.82
N ALA A 513 -7.56 1.66 -25.89
CA ALA A 513 -7.65 3.09 -26.19
C ALA A 513 -9.10 3.50 -26.50
N HIS A 514 -9.85 2.60 -27.12
CA HIS A 514 -11.23 2.82 -27.56
C HIS A 514 -12.23 1.98 -26.77
N HIS A 515 -11.79 0.85 -26.21
CA HIS A 515 -12.63 -0.11 -25.50
C HIS A 515 -12.10 -0.34 -24.07
N PRO A 516 -12.44 0.52 -23.09
CA PRO A 516 -12.17 0.20 -21.69
C PRO A 516 -12.75 -1.17 -21.34
N ALA A 517 -11.90 -2.03 -20.81
CA ALA A 517 -12.23 -3.40 -20.46
C ALA A 517 -11.93 -3.66 -18.98
N ARG A 518 -12.56 -4.70 -18.44
CA ARG A 518 -12.39 -5.17 -17.07
C ARG A 518 -12.09 -6.65 -17.11
N VAL A 519 -11.11 -7.09 -16.33
CA VAL A 519 -10.78 -8.52 -16.22
C VAL A 519 -12.03 -9.24 -15.73
N ASN A 520 -12.47 -10.25 -16.50
CA ASN A 520 -13.70 -10.99 -16.24
C ASN A 520 -13.52 -11.93 -15.04
N LEU A 521 -13.68 -11.38 -13.83
CA LEU A 521 -13.69 -12.09 -12.56
C LEU A 521 -15.10 -12.05 -11.94
N PRO A 522 -15.45 -13.01 -11.06
CA PRO A 522 -16.73 -13.00 -10.36
C PRO A 522 -16.98 -11.67 -9.63
N ALA A 523 -18.14 -11.05 -9.86
CA ALA A 523 -18.50 -9.78 -9.25
C ALA A 523 -18.70 -9.88 -7.73
N VAL A 524 -19.19 -11.04 -7.29
CA VAL A 524 -19.44 -11.40 -5.89
C VAL A 524 -18.70 -12.71 -5.64
N PRO A 525 -17.59 -12.72 -4.88
CA PRO A 525 -16.88 -13.94 -4.56
C PRO A 525 -17.70 -14.82 -3.60
N TRP A 526 -17.37 -16.11 -3.52
CA TRP A 526 -17.92 -17.07 -2.55
C TRP A 526 -19.41 -17.44 -2.73
N GLN A 527 -20.01 -17.12 -3.87
CA GLN A 527 -21.39 -17.51 -4.21
C GLN A 527 -21.60 -19.04 -4.22
N ASP A 528 -20.56 -19.78 -4.55
CA ASP A 528 -20.51 -21.25 -4.56
C ASP A 528 -20.27 -21.86 -3.16
N ARG A 529 -20.01 -21.02 -2.15
CA ARG A 529 -19.66 -21.41 -0.78
C ARG A 529 -18.45 -22.36 -0.74
N GLN A 530 -17.53 -22.22 -1.69
CA GLN A 530 -16.28 -22.98 -1.75
C GLN A 530 -15.12 -22.11 -1.25
N PHE A 531 -14.41 -22.61 -0.25
CA PHE A 531 -13.28 -21.91 0.37
C PHE A 531 -12.02 -22.75 0.18
N PRO A 532 -10.97 -22.27 -0.52
CA PRO A 532 -9.72 -23.02 -0.71
C PRO A 532 -8.85 -23.05 0.56
N THR A 533 -9.46 -23.27 1.72
CA THR A 533 -8.81 -23.51 3.01
C THR A 533 -8.40 -24.98 3.14
N ALA A 534 -7.71 -25.34 4.23
CA ALA A 534 -7.34 -26.72 4.49
C ALA A 534 -8.56 -27.63 4.72
N SER A 535 -9.63 -27.09 5.31
CA SER A 535 -10.91 -27.79 5.54
C SER A 535 -11.86 -27.78 4.34
N GLY A 536 -11.64 -26.90 3.35
CA GLY A 536 -12.59 -26.65 2.26
C GLY A 536 -13.78 -25.75 2.67
N LEU A 537 -13.79 -25.27 3.91
CA LEU A 537 -14.85 -24.45 4.53
C LEU A 537 -14.28 -23.11 5.02
N TYR A 538 -15.14 -22.17 5.40
CA TYR A 538 -14.68 -20.96 6.09
C TYR A 538 -14.11 -21.33 7.47
N GLU A 539 -12.87 -20.94 7.78
CA GLU A 539 -12.18 -21.36 9.00
C GLU A 539 -12.24 -20.28 10.10
N PHE A 540 -13.05 -20.51 11.14
CA PHE A 540 -12.89 -19.81 12.42
C PHE A 540 -11.65 -20.33 13.15
N TYR A 541 -11.49 -21.65 13.22
CA TYR A 541 -10.25 -22.27 13.67
C TYR A 541 -9.39 -22.60 12.46
N SER A 542 -8.22 -21.97 12.33
CA SER A 542 -7.33 -22.22 11.21
C SER A 542 -6.22 -23.22 11.54
N PHE A 543 -6.17 -24.33 10.80
CA PHE A 543 -5.08 -25.31 10.89
C PHE A 543 -3.75 -24.70 10.44
N THR A 544 -3.78 -23.87 9.41
CA THR A 544 -2.59 -23.19 8.90
C THR A 544 -2.01 -22.25 9.95
N ALA A 545 -2.85 -21.48 10.66
CA ALA A 545 -2.37 -20.64 11.77
C ALA A 545 -1.71 -21.48 12.88
N ALA A 546 -2.34 -22.59 13.30
CA ALA A 546 -1.76 -23.51 14.30
C ALA A 546 -0.40 -24.06 13.86
N PHE A 547 -0.28 -24.49 12.59
CA PHE A 547 0.96 -25.01 12.02
C PHE A 547 2.09 -23.96 12.06
N HIS A 548 1.75 -22.69 11.82
CA HIS A 548 2.67 -21.56 11.90
C HIS A 548 2.83 -20.97 13.32
N GLN A 549 2.39 -21.68 14.37
CA GLN A 549 2.51 -21.26 15.78
C GLN A 549 1.89 -19.88 16.06
N THR A 550 0.84 -19.56 15.32
CA THR A 550 0.03 -18.35 15.46
C THR A 550 -1.32 -18.76 16.06
N PRO A 551 -2.01 -17.89 16.83
CA PRO A 551 -3.32 -18.23 17.40
C PRO A 551 -4.30 -18.77 16.34
N PRO A 552 -4.78 -20.03 16.49
CA PRO A 552 -5.63 -20.65 15.48
C PRO A 552 -7.03 -20.04 15.44
N LEU A 553 -7.55 -19.64 16.60
CA LEU A 553 -8.76 -18.83 16.69
C LEU A 553 -8.44 -17.35 16.48
N PRO A 554 -9.37 -16.56 15.91
CA PRO A 554 -9.24 -15.13 15.78
C PRO A 554 -9.42 -14.46 17.14
N ILE A 555 -8.30 -14.18 17.82
CA ILE A 555 -8.27 -13.57 19.15
C ILE A 555 -7.25 -12.42 19.16
N PRO A 556 -7.52 -11.32 19.87
CA PRO A 556 -6.57 -10.22 19.97
C PRO A 556 -5.24 -10.68 20.60
N VAL A 557 -4.14 -10.05 20.19
CA VAL A 557 -2.87 -10.13 20.91
C VAL A 557 -2.66 -8.87 21.74
N ASP A 558 -1.82 -8.98 22.77
CA ASP A 558 -1.48 -7.87 23.65
C ASP A 558 -0.89 -6.69 22.86
N GLN A 559 -1.32 -5.47 23.21
CA GLN A 559 -0.87 -4.24 22.57
C GLN A 559 -0.17 -3.33 23.59
N PRO A 560 0.93 -2.66 23.21
CA PRO A 560 1.56 -1.65 24.03
C PRO A 560 0.61 -0.48 24.32
N VAL A 561 0.69 0.03 25.54
CA VAL A 561 -0.06 1.20 26.01
C VAL A 561 0.86 2.40 26.17
N SER A 562 0.30 3.60 26.12
CA SER A 562 1.02 4.85 26.36
C SER A 562 1.74 4.86 27.72
N SER A 563 2.85 5.58 27.82
CA SER A 563 3.54 5.82 29.09
C SER A 563 3.24 7.23 29.63
N HIS A 564 3.59 7.50 30.90
CA HIS A 564 3.51 8.86 31.43
C HIS A 564 4.43 9.85 30.69
N SER A 565 5.56 9.37 30.14
CA SER A 565 6.50 10.19 29.38
C SER A 565 5.97 10.55 28.00
N TYR A 566 5.20 9.64 27.37
CA TYR A 566 4.66 9.78 26.02
C TYR A 566 3.14 9.47 26.04
N PRO A 567 2.32 10.42 26.51
CA PRO A 567 0.91 10.17 26.79
C PRO A 567 0.01 10.26 25.55
N LEU A 568 0.51 10.75 24.41
CA LEU A 568 -0.30 11.01 23.22
C LEU A 568 0.03 9.99 22.13
N ARG A 569 -0.99 9.37 21.52
CA ARG A 569 -0.78 8.50 20.35
C ARG A 569 -0.60 9.35 19.10
N LEU A 570 0.51 9.16 18.39
CA LEU A 570 0.75 9.76 17.08
C LEU A 570 0.13 8.87 16.00
N MET A 571 -0.86 9.39 15.29
CA MET A 571 -1.41 8.75 14.09
C MET A 571 -0.86 9.40 12.84
N VAL A 572 -0.33 8.59 11.93
CA VAL A 572 0.18 9.04 10.63
C VAL A 572 -0.80 8.58 9.54
N SER A 573 -1.61 9.51 9.05
CA SER A 573 -2.72 9.20 8.15
C SER A 573 -2.45 9.62 6.70
N ARG A 574 -3.34 9.23 5.79
CA ARG A 574 -3.30 9.66 4.39
C ARG A 574 -3.85 11.09 4.26
N SER A 575 -3.18 11.92 3.45
CA SER A 575 -3.65 13.25 3.07
C SER A 575 -4.64 13.20 1.89
N PRO A 576 -5.61 14.14 1.81
CA PRO A 576 -6.44 14.30 0.61
C PRO A 576 -5.64 14.78 -0.62
N ILE A 577 -4.55 15.51 -0.40
CA ILE A 577 -3.79 16.20 -1.46
C ILE A 577 -2.42 15.58 -1.76
N THR A 578 -1.83 14.79 -0.85
CA THR A 578 -0.60 14.02 -1.13
C THR A 578 -0.89 12.53 -1.22
N LEU A 579 0.08 11.75 -1.68
CA LEU A 579 -0.01 10.28 -1.71
C LEU A 579 1.31 9.67 -1.23
N ASN A 580 1.32 9.13 -0.02
CA ASN A 580 2.58 8.86 0.68
C ASN A 580 3.43 10.15 0.67
N SER A 581 4.70 10.07 0.29
CA SER A 581 5.57 11.23 0.05
C SER A 581 5.50 11.82 -1.37
N GLN A 582 4.67 11.29 -2.27
CA GLN A 582 4.46 11.87 -3.60
C GLN A 582 3.55 13.11 -3.53
N PHE A 583 3.70 14.01 -4.51
CA PHE A 583 3.00 15.30 -4.61
C PHE A 583 3.34 16.30 -3.50
N TYR A 584 4.15 15.91 -2.50
CA TYR A 584 4.51 16.78 -1.39
C TYR A 584 5.30 18.01 -1.85
N SER A 585 6.14 17.89 -2.88
CA SER A 585 6.90 19.02 -3.45
C SER A 585 6.04 20.03 -4.23
N ILE A 586 4.75 19.75 -4.48
CA ILE A 586 3.90 20.66 -5.24
C ILE A 586 3.39 21.78 -4.32
N ASP A 587 3.98 22.97 -4.47
CA ASP A 587 3.65 24.18 -3.71
C ASP A 587 2.15 24.49 -3.63
N LEU A 588 1.45 24.37 -4.77
CA LEU A 588 0.00 24.62 -4.82
C LEU A 588 -0.75 23.72 -3.84
N LEU A 589 -0.42 22.43 -3.81
CA LEU A 589 -1.07 21.48 -2.92
C LEU A 589 -0.73 21.76 -1.46
N ARG A 590 0.56 21.97 -1.13
CA ARG A 590 0.97 22.27 0.25
C ARG A 590 0.24 23.48 0.84
N ARG A 591 0.05 24.54 0.04
CA ARG A 591 -0.67 25.75 0.48
C ARG A 591 -2.16 25.53 0.71
N LEU A 592 -2.79 24.53 0.07
CA LEU A 592 -4.22 24.25 0.27
C LEU A 592 -4.52 23.69 1.67
N GLU A 593 -3.57 22.95 2.26
CA GLU A 593 -3.71 22.35 3.60
C GLU A 593 -2.73 22.95 4.62
N ASN A 594 -1.98 24.01 4.28
CA ASN A 594 -0.94 24.59 5.13
C ASN A 594 0.09 23.55 5.65
N LEU A 595 0.57 22.65 4.78
CA LEU A 595 1.58 21.66 5.15
C LEU A 595 2.97 22.29 5.34
N PRO A 596 3.80 21.79 6.28
CA PRO A 596 3.51 20.71 7.24
C PRO A 596 2.65 21.19 8.42
N LEU A 597 1.95 20.25 9.09
CA LEU A 597 1.15 20.56 10.27
C LEU A 597 1.06 19.39 11.25
N LEU A 598 0.69 19.71 12.48
CA LEU A 598 0.28 18.77 13.53
C LEU A 598 -1.15 19.10 13.97
N LEU A 599 -2.09 18.21 13.68
CA LEU A 599 -3.44 18.30 14.19
C LEU A 599 -3.49 17.84 15.65
N ILE A 600 -4.01 18.68 16.53
CA ILE A 600 -4.25 18.35 17.94
C ILE A 600 -5.63 18.82 18.40
N HIS A 601 -6.19 18.19 19.42
CA HIS A 601 -7.43 18.69 20.01
C HIS A 601 -7.15 19.99 20.81
N PRO A 602 -8.06 20.99 20.81
CA PRO A 602 -7.90 22.22 21.60
C PRO A 602 -7.60 21.99 23.09
N ASP A 603 -8.18 20.94 23.68
CA ASP A 603 -7.94 20.60 25.09
C ASP A 603 -6.50 20.13 25.33
N THR A 604 -5.96 19.35 24.40
CA THR A 604 -4.54 18.96 24.39
C THR A 604 -3.67 20.21 24.25
N GLY A 605 -4.05 21.13 23.37
CA GLY A 605 -3.39 22.43 23.23
C GLY A 605 -3.34 23.19 24.56
N ARG A 606 -4.48 23.34 25.26
CA ARG A 606 -4.53 23.99 26.57
C ARG A 606 -3.67 23.28 27.62
N GLN A 607 -3.70 21.96 27.68
CA GLN A 607 -2.88 21.17 28.61
C GLN A 607 -1.38 21.31 28.35
N LYS A 608 -0.98 21.52 27.08
CA LYS A 608 0.42 21.65 26.64
C LYS A 608 0.86 23.10 26.44
N ASN A 609 0.01 24.07 26.78
CA ASN A 609 0.25 25.51 26.55
C ASN A 609 0.59 25.84 25.08
N LEU A 610 -0.15 25.22 24.14
CA LEU A 610 -0.07 25.43 22.70
C LEU A 610 -1.35 26.11 22.20
N ALA A 611 -1.21 27.04 21.25
CA ALA A 611 -2.27 27.71 20.51
C ALA A 611 -2.23 27.37 19.01
N GLU A 612 -3.29 27.72 18.27
CA GLU A 612 -3.31 27.61 16.81
C GLU A 612 -2.11 28.35 16.19
N GLY A 613 -1.36 27.67 15.32
CA GLY A 613 -0.20 28.23 14.63
C GLY A 613 1.09 28.27 15.46
N ASP A 614 1.05 27.93 16.75
CA ASP A 614 2.29 27.76 17.53
C ASP A 614 3.13 26.64 16.93
N LEU A 615 4.45 26.76 17.03
CA LEU A 615 5.36 25.68 16.68
C LEU A 615 5.47 24.71 17.87
N ALA A 616 5.15 23.44 17.65
CA ALA A 616 5.28 22.39 18.64
C ALA A 616 6.42 21.44 18.31
N LYS A 617 7.22 21.12 19.32
CA LYS A 617 8.13 19.98 19.27
C LYS A 617 7.40 18.71 19.63
N VAL A 618 7.34 17.78 18.68
CA VAL A 618 6.80 16.43 18.83
C VAL A 618 7.97 15.48 19.02
N TYR A 619 7.99 14.71 20.12
CA TYR A 619 9.16 13.88 20.41
C TYR A 619 8.81 12.59 21.16
N ASN A 620 9.71 11.62 21.03
CA ASN A 620 9.78 10.41 21.84
C ASN A 620 11.25 9.99 22.06
N GLU A 621 11.49 8.76 22.49
CA GLU A 621 12.84 8.24 22.72
C GLU A 621 13.67 8.08 21.43
N MET A 622 13.02 8.06 20.27
CA MET A 622 13.69 7.90 18.97
C MET A 622 14.17 9.23 18.39
N GLY A 623 13.40 10.30 18.56
CA GLY A 623 13.74 11.59 18.00
C GLY A 623 12.72 12.69 18.28
N GLU A 624 12.85 13.78 17.53
CA GLU A 624 12.00 14.96 17.63
C GLU A 624 11.75 15.62 16.26
N LEU A 625 10.63 16.32 16.14
CA LEU A 625 10.22 17.09 14.96
C LEU A 625 9.54 18.41 15.38
N GLU A 626 9.69 19.45 14.57
CA GLU A 626 9.02 20.74 14.80
C GLU A 626 7.86 20.97 13.82
N LEU A 627 6.62 20.91 14.29
CA LEU A 627 5.43 21.02 13.44
C LEU A 627 4.52 22.18 13.88
N PRO A 628 4.03 23.01 12.95
CA PRO A 628 3.00 24.01 13.24
C PRO A 628 1.72 23.34 13.73
N VAL A 629 1.20 23.81 14.86
CA VAL A 629 -0.04 23.30 15.46
C VAL A 629 -1.24 23.79 14.67
N SER A 630 -2.17 22.88 14.40
CA SER A 630 -3.52 23.23 14.00
C SER A 630 -4.55 22.48 14.83
N PHE A 631 -5.55 23.19 15.34
CA PHE A 631 -6.58 22.60 16.17
C PHE A 631 -7.64 21.90 15.36
N SER A 632 -8.00 20.69 15.80
CA SER A 632 -9.10 19.93 15.23
C SER A 632 -9.95 19.27 16.30
N LEU A 633 -11.27 19.49 16.21
CA LEU A 633 -12.28 18.76 16.99
C LEU A 633 -12.56 17.36 16.41
N SER A 634 -11.98 17.02 15.25
CA SER A 634 -12.11 15.67 14.68
C SER A 634 -11.33 14.61 15.47
N LEU A 635 -10.35 15.04 16.26
CA LEU A 635 -9.49 14.18 17.08
C LEU A 635 -9.96 14.16 18.54
N PRO A 636 -9.84 13.04 19.26
CA PRO A 636 -9.92 13.05 20.71
C PRO A 636 -8.64 13.64 21.36
N PRO A 637 -8.67 14.07 22.64
CA PRO A 637 -7.54 14.73 23.30
C PRO A 637 -6.26 13.92 23.47
N ASP A 638 -6.34 12.60 23.38
CA ASP A 638 -5.23 11.65 23.53
C ASP A 638 -4.56 11.27 22.19
N ILE A 639 -5.03 11.82 21.08
CA ILE A 639 -4.48 11.58 19.74
C ILE A 639 -3.95 12.88 19.14
N VAL A 640 -2.78 12.78 18.52
CA VAL A 640 -2.23 13.79 17.62
C VAL A 640 -2.07 13.19 16.24
N LEU A 641 -2.27 13.99 15.20
CA LEU A 641 -2.26 13.49 13.83
C LEU A 641 -1.39 14.36 12.93
N THR A 642 -0.64 13.71 12.07
CA THR A 642 -0.05 14.34 10.88
C THR A 642 -0.18 13.41 9.69
N TYR A 643 0.29 13.85 8.53
CA TYR A 643 0.20 13.08 7.30
C TYR A 643 1.48 12.31 7.00
N MET A 644 1.33 11.16 6.35
CA MET A 644 2.46 10.38 5.87
C MET A 644 3.32 11.18 4.88
N GLY A 645 4.64 11.05 5.00
CA GLY A 645 5.60 11.76 4.14
C GLY A 645 5.84 13.21 4.53
N THR A 646 5.35 13.65 5.70
CA THR A 646 5.58 15.00 6.23
C THR A 646 7.03 15.18 6.69
N GLU A 647 7.59 16.35 6.41
CA GLU A 647 8.89 16.84 6.89
C GLU A 647 8.71 18.18 7.63
N ASP A 648 9.55 18.44 8.63
CA ASP A 648 9.55 19.70 9.38
C ASP A 648 10.33 20.82 8.66
N ILE A 649 10.44 21.99 9.31
CA ILE A 649 11.19 23.15 8.84
C ILE A 649 12.70 22.93 8.71
N HIS A 650 13.23 21.88 9.34
CA HIS A 650 14.63 21.45 9.29
C HIS A 650 14.85 20.28 8.33
N ASN A 651 13.81 19.87 7.60
CA ASN A 651 13.77 18.68 6.75
C ASN A 651 13.94 17.36 7.52
N THR A 652 13.60 17.34 8.82
CA THR A 652 13.47 16.12 9.61
C THR A 652 12.18 15.42 9.23
N LEU A 653 12.24 14.10 9.03
CA LEU A 653 11.12 13.30 8.53
C LEU A 653 10.30 12.73 9.68
N ILE A 654 8.97 12.74 9.55
CA ILE A 654 8.05 12.25 10.60
C ILE A 654 8.35 10.82 11.06
N ASN A 655 8.86 9.99 10.15
CA ASN A 655 9.22 8.61 10.41
C ASN A 655 10.42 8.43 11.36
N THR A 656 11.15 9.51 11.71
CA THR A 656 12.16 9.52 12.78
C THR A 656 11.53 9.23 14.16
N LEU A 657 10.22 9.43 14.32
CA LEU A 657 9.48 9.12 15.55
C LEU A 657 8.90 7.70 15.56
N LEU A 658 8.95 6.95 14.45
CA LEU A 658 8.26 5.67 14.29
C LEU A 658 9.26 4.53 14.41
N SER A 659 8.99 3.56 15.28
CA SER A 659 9.81 2.36 15.43
C SER A 659 9.45 1.28 14.42
N PHE A 660 10.40 0.40 14.11
CA PHE A 660 10.14 -0.85 13.38
C PHE A 660 9.43 -1.84 14.31
N GLU A 661 8.11 -1.68 14.45
CA GLU A 661 7.25 -2.64 15.15
C GLU A 661 6.48 -3.50 14.14
N SER A 662 6.55 -4.81 14.32
CA SER A 662 5.90 -5.79 13.46
C SER A 662 4.45 -6.01 13.86
N THR A 663 3.60 -6.31 12.88
CA THR A 663 2.27 -6.88 13.12
C THR A 663 2.37 -8.36 13.51
N ASP A 664 1.34 -8.86 14.19
CA ASP A 664 1.12 -10.25 14.57
C ASP A 664 1.07 -11.25 13.39
N LEU A 665 0.50 -10.85 12.26
CA LEU A 665 0.43 -11.64 11.03
C LEU A 665 1.22 -11.01 9.88
N GLY A 666 1.35 -11.76 8.77
CA GLY A 666 1.98 -11.34 7.53
C GLY A 666 3.08 -12.30 7.05
N LYS A 667 3.63 -13.10 7.96
CA LYS A 667 4.72 -14.04 7.67
C LYS A 667 4.26 -15.27 6.88
N ILE A 668 3.00 -15.68 6.99
CA ILE A 668 2.53 -16.98 6.49
C ILE A 668 2.44 -16.97 4.96
N PHE A 669 1.75 -15.98 4.39
CA PHE A 669 1.53 -15.89 2.94
C PHE A 669 2.28 -14.72 2.30
N SER A 670 2.48 -13.63 3.03
CA SER A 670 3.26 -12.49 2.51
C SER A 670 4.77 -12.62 2.78
N GLY A 671 5.17 -13.60 3.60
CA GLY A 671 6.57 -13.96 3.89
C GLY A 671 7.30 -13.06 4.89
N SER A 672 6.71 -11.93 5.28
CA SER A 672 7.19 -11.06 6.35
C SER A 672 6.04 -10.26 6.96
N PRO A 673 6.05 -10.02 8.28
CA PRO A 673 5.06 -9.19 8.96
C PRO A 673 4.87 -7.81 8.29
N GLY A 674 3.70 -7.22 8.52
CA GLY A 674 3.48 -5.81 8.23
C GLY A 674 4.12 -4.90 9.29
N ILE A 675 3.94 -3.59 9.12
CA ILE A 675 4.47 -2.57 10.02
C ILE A 675 3.33 -1.88 10.78
N ALA A 676 3.46 -1.81 12.11
CA ALA A 676 2.50 -1.22 13.04
C ALA A 676 2.62 0.31 13.17
N TYR A 677 2.43 1.04 12.06
CA TYR A 677 2.62 2.51 11.99
C TYR A 677 1.84 3.35 13.02
N ASN A 678 0.69 2.87 13.49
CA ASN A 678 -0.18 3.62 14.39
C ASN A 678 0.06 3.27 15.87
N ASN A 679 1.14 2.55 16.16
CA ASN A 679 1.58 2.27 17.52
C ASN A 679 2.78 3.12 17.94
N CYS A 680 2.68 4.42 17.67
CA CYS A 680 3.66 5.41 18.12
C CYS A 680 3.04 6.30 19.20
N PHE A 681 3.81 6.56 20.25
CA PHE A 681 3.44 7.48 21.31
C PHE A 681 4.48 8.59 21.43
N VAL A 682 4.00 9.81 21.66
CA VAL A 682 4.80 11.03 21.68
C VAL A 682 4.40 11.95 22.82
N ASN A 683 5.19 12.98 23.04
CA ASN A 683 4.85 14.13 23.87
C ASN A 683 5.07 15.43 23.08
N LEU A 684 4.47 16.52 23.57
CA LEU A 684 4.50 17.83 22.95
C LEU A 684 5.05 18.87 23.90
N VAL A 685 5.89 19.76 23.37
CA VAL A 685 6.34 20.98 24.06
C VAL A 685 6.28 22.16 23.09
N LYS A 686 5.84 23.32 23.57
CA LYS A 686 5.85 24.56 22.80
C LYS A 686 7.27 25.04 22.53
N MET A 687 7.56 25.37 21.27
CA MET A 687 8.79 26.05 20.88
C MET A 687 8.65 27.56 21.10
N GLY A 688 9.73 28.17 21.58
CA GLY A 688 9.77 29.55 22.08
C GLY A 688 9.75 30.63 21.01
#